data_AF-A0A7J7TX21-F1
#
_entry.id   AF-A0A7J7TX21-F1
#
_cell.length_a   1.000
_cell.length_b   1.000
_cell.length_c   1.000
_cell.angle_alpha   90.00
_cell.angle_beta   90.00
_cell.angle_gamma   90.00
#
_symmetry.space_group_name_H-M   'P 1'
#
loop_
_entity.id
_entity.type
_entity.pdbx_description
1 polymer ?
#
loop_
_entity_poly.entity_id
_entity_poly.type
_entity_poly.pdbx_seq_one_letter_code
_entity_poly.pdbx_strand_id
1 'polypeptide(L)'
;MVTIFRLTPQRRFAQRWQEDELFGYQFLNGSQPHAAETAPPLCPSRLVLPSEMEELQAQLEKELQNGSLFEADFILLDGILGNVIQGEKQYLAVPLVMLKMEPSGKLLPMVIQIQPPSPSCPTPPLFLPSDPPLVWLLVKMWVRSSDSQLHELQYHLLSTHLLGEVIAVATMRCLPGLHPVFKLLIPHTRYTLDINTRARNQLVSEGGLFDKVLHQAMAKLTYRSLCPPDDLADWGLLGIPSALYAHDAFQLWEITARYVEGIIHLFYHGDDVVRGDPELQAWCQEITEVGLCQAQDRGFPVSFQSRAQLCHFFTMCIFTCSAQHAAVNMGQFDWYAWVPNAPSSMRMAPTTTKKDVTMDTVMGSLPNVWQTSLQMLATWLVSRSSLDMVPLGHHKEEYFSGPEPKAILRQFQADLDNLEREIEAQNEQLDLPYEYLKPSLVESKKVHQRWQHDELFGYQFLNGANPMLLRRSTSLPSRLVLPSEMEELQAQLEKELQKVSLFEADFILLDGIAANEKQYLAVPVVILKMEPMVIQIQPPSPSCPTPPLFLPSDPPLAWLLAKMWVRSSDSQLHELQYHLLSTHLLGEVIAVATMRCLPGLHPVFKVHPLPSLSHLPHIPEEGNNTTILQDLKSISHLFGKKLTKLLLIE
;
A
#
# COMPACT_ATOMS: atom_id res chain seq x y z
N MET A 1 6.74 3.15 -19.29
CA MET A 1 7.41 2.86 -17.99
C MET A 1 8.37 3.96 -17.53
N VAL A 2 9.31 4.47 -18.34
CA VAL A 2 10.28 5.52 -17.93
C VAL A 2 9.64 6.88 -17.55
N THR A 3 8.37 7.11 -17.88
CA THR A 3 7.67 8.38 -17.57
C THR A 3 7.08 8.42 -16.15
N ILE A 4 6.83 7.27 -15.51
CA ILE A 4 6.31 7.18 -14.13
C ILE A 4 7.35 7.70 -13.12
N PHE A 5 8.64 7.57 -13.42
CA PHE A 5 9.75 7.90 -12.51
C PHE A 5 10.23 9.36 -12.60
N ARG A 6 9.52 10.26 -13.30
CA ARG A 6 10.07 11.58 -13.64
C ARG A 6 10.05 12.60 -12.49
N LEU A 7 9.32 12.38 -11.39
CA LEU A 7 9.13 13.40 -10.35
C LEU A 7 9.07 12.90 -8.88
N THR A 8 9.43 11.65 -8.58
CA THR A 8 9.22 11.03 -7.24
C THR A 8 10.52 10.76 -6.45
N PRO A 9 10.46 10.67 -5.10
CA PRO A 9 11.55 10.21 -4.22
C PRO A 9 12.22 8.91 -4.71
N GLN A 10 11.47 8.05 -5.40
CA GLN A 10 11.91 6.82 -6.05
C GLN A 10 13.17 6.96 -6.92
N ARG A 11 13.39 8.11 -7.58
CA ARG A 11 14.62 8.30 -8.37
C ARG A 11 15.86 8.33 -7.47
N ARG A 12 15.77 8.95 -6.29
CA ARG A 12 16.89 9.02 -5.33
C ARG A 12 17.22 7.63 -4.78
N PHE A 13 16.21 6.85 -4.44
CA PHE A 13 16.38 5.47 -3.95
C PHE A 13 16.91 4.52 -5.03
N ALA A 14 16.32 4.53 -6.22
CA ALA A 14 16.74 3.67 -7.34
C ALA A 14 18.16 3.95 -7.84
N GLN A 15 18.70 5.16 -7.61
CA GLN A 15 20.09 5.51 -7.94
C GLN A 15 21.09 5.05 -6.88
N ARG A 16 20.65 4.85 -5.63
CA ARG A 16 21.52 4.66 -4.46
C ARG A 16 21.34 3.32 -3.75
N TRP A 17 20.40 2.47 -4.19
CA TRP A 17 20.08 1.19 -3.53
C TRP A 17 21.27 0.21 -3.36
N GLN A 18 22.34 0.38 -4.15
CA GLN A 18 23.56 -0.42 -4.02
C GLN A 18 24.48 0.08 -2.89
N GLU A 19 24.27 1.29 -2.37
CA GLU A 19 25.05 1.88 -1.27
C GLU A 19 24.78 1.16 0.05
N ASP A 20 25.82 0.92 0.84
CA ASP A 20 25.71 0.32 2.17
C ASP A 20 25.05 1.28 3.17
N GLU A 21 25.23 2.58 2.98
CA GLU A 21 24.57 3.63 3.76
C GLU A 21 23.05 3.58 3.59
N LEU A 22 22.54 3.49 2.36
CA LEU A 22 21.10 3.41 2.12
C LEU A 22 20.53 2.04 2.54
N PHE A 23 21.33 0.98 2.48
CA PHE A 23 20.95 -0.33 3.01
C PHE A 23 20.73 -0.27 4.53
N GLY A 24 21.69 0.29 5.28
CA GLY A 24 21.58 0.46 6.73
C GLY A 24 20.49 1.47 7.15
N TYR A 25 20.36 2.58 6.42
CA TYR A 25 19.34 3.61 6.66
C TYR A 25 17.91 3.05 6.67
N GLN A 26 17.61 2.07 5.81
CA GLN A 26 16.29 1.47 5.72
C GLN A 26 15.85 0.72 6.97
N PHE A 27 16.78 0.24 7.81
CA PHE A 27 16.45 -0.39 9.09
C PHE A 27 15.93 0.59 10.13
N LEU A 28 16.20 1.89 9.97
CA LEU A 28 15.77 2.97 10.86
C LEU A 28 14.60 3.77 10.30
N ASN A 29 14.59 3.99 8.98
CA ASN A 29 13.73 4.99 8.33
C ASN A 29 13.06 4.46 7.03
N GLY A 30 13.14 3.16 6.78
CA GLY A 30 12.47 2.49 5.66
C GLY A 30 11.02 2.12 5.96
N SER A 31 10.43 1.22 5.18
CA SER A 31 9.09 0.67 5.44
C SER A 31 9.00 -0.18 6.72
N GLN A 32 10.13 -0.70 7.21
CA GLN A 32 10.22 -1.48 8.45
C GLN A 32 11.27 -0.85 9.40
N PRO A 33 10.91 0.22 10.12
CA PRO A 33 11.86 1.00 10.95
C PRO A 33 12.24 0.35 12.30
N HIS A 34 11.81 -0.89 12.56
CA HIS A 34 12.19 -1.71 13.73
C HIS A 34 12.74 -3.06 13.28
N ALA A 35 13.53 -3.05 12.20
CA ALA A 35 14.20 -4.25 11.74
C ALA A 35 15.56 -4.44 12.42
N ALA A 36 16.12 -3.41 13.07
CA ALA A 36 17.40 -3.48 13.78
C ALA A 36 17.32 -2.96 15.23
N GLU A 37 17.77 -3.76 16.19
CA GLU A 37 17.91 -3.42 17.62
C GLU A 37 19.37 -3.26 18.01
N THR A 38 19.61 -2.56 19.13
CA THR A 38 20.92 -2.56 19.78
C THR A 38 21.28 -4.00 20.14
N ALA A 39 22.47 -4.45 19.74
CA ALA A 39 22.89 -5.81 20.00
C ALA A 39 22.90 -6.11 21.51
N PRO A 40 22.39 -7.28 21.95
CA PRO A 40 22.43 -7.67 23.35
C PRO A 40 23.89 -7.76 23.84
N PRO A 41 24.13 -7.83 25.18
CA PRO A 41 25.48 -7.82 25.76
C PRO A 41 26.42 -8.93 25.27
N LEU A 42 25.88 -9.92 24.57
CA LEU A 42 26.57 -10.99 23.89
C LEU A 42 26.06 -11.05 22.45
N CYS A 43 26.96 -11.19 21.48
CA CYS A 43 26.56 -11.41 20.09
C CYS A 43 25.60 -12.62 19.95
N PRO A 44 24.69 -12.62 18.96
CA PRO A 44 23.74 -13.70 18.76
C PRO A 44 24.42 -15.07 18.71
N SER A 45 23.85 -16.04 19.43
CA SER A 45 24.39 -17.41 19.49
C SER A 45 24.44 -18.11 18.13
N ARG A 46 23.62 -17.65 17.17
CA ARG A 46 23.60 -18.15 15.78
C ARG A 46 24.69 -17.54 14.88
N LEU A 47 25.38 -16.48 15.32
CA LEU A 47 26.53 -15.89 14.64
C LEU A 47 27.80 -16.69 14.97
N VAL A 48 28.07 -17.72 14.18
CA VAL A 48 29.24 -18.58 14.40
C VAL A 48 30.42 -18.03 13.60
N LEU A 49 31.33 -17.34 14.28
CA LEU A 49 32.55 -16.78 13.69
C LEU A 49 33.60 -17.89 13.47
N PRO A 50 34.05 -18.14 12.23
CA PRO A 50 35.18 -19.03 11.97
C PRO A 50 36.46 -18.48 12.62
N SER A 51 37.37 -19.36 13.04
CA SER A 51 38.65 -18.97 13.66
C SER A 51 39.51 -18.05 12.80
N GLU A 52 39.26 -18.00 11.49
CA GLU A 52 40.02 -17.19 10.53
C GLU A 52 39.49 -15.75 10.42
N MET A 53 38.42 -15.41 11.13
CA MET A 53 37.79 -14.08 11.15
C MET A 53 38.05 -13.30 12.46
N GLU A 54 39.26 -13.44 13.04
CA GLU A 54 39.65 -12.75 14.28
C GLU A 54 39.51 -11.22 14.20
N GLU A 55 39.82 -10.62 13.03
CA GLU A 55 39.70 -9.18 12.84
C GLU A 55 38.24 -8.72 12.93
N LEU A 56 37.31 -9.45 12.30
CA LEU A 56 35.88 -9.16 12.37
C LEU A 56 35.37 -9.33 13.80
N GLN A 57 35.81 -10.38 14.50
CA GLN A 57 35.46 -10.60 15.90
C GLN A 57 35.88 -9.40 16.76
N ALA A 58 37.13 -8.95 16.63
CA ALA A 58 37.62 -7.79 17.36
C ALA A 58 36.86 -6.50 17.03
N GLN A 59 36.43 -6.31 15.77
CA GLN A 59 35.60 -5.19 15.36
C GLN A 59 34.20 -5.25 16.00
N LEU A 60 33.55 -6.42 15.98
CA LEU A 60 32.23 -6.61 16.61
C LEU A 60 32.29 -6.37 18.13
N GLU A 61 33.30 -6.93 18.81
CA GLU A 61 33.51 -6.73 20.25
C GLU A 61 33.74 -5.25 20.60
N LYS A 62 34.48 -4.52 19.76
CA LYS A 62 34.71 -3.09 19.93
C LYS A 62 33.41 -2.29 19.81
N GLU A 63 32.62 -2.51 18.77
CA GLU A 63 31.35 -1.79 18.58
C GLU A 63 30.33 -2.15 19.66
N LEU A 64 30.33 -3.40 20.13
CA LEU A 64 29.52 -3.83 21.26
C LEU A 64 29.88 -3.09 22.56
N GLN A 65 31.19 -2.99 22.87
CA GLN A 65 31.67 -2.22 24.04
C GLN A 65 31.33 -0.73 23.96
N ASN A 66 31.27 -0.19 22.74
CA ASN A 66 30.90 1.21 22.52
C ASN A 66 29.38 1.46 22.54
N GLY A 67 28.55 0.40 22.59
CA GLY A 67 27.10 0.53 22.44
C GLY A 67 26.66 0.99 21.05
N SER A 68 27.51 0.78 20.03
CA SER A 68 27.27 1.18 18.64
C SER A 68 26.99 0.00 17.71
N LEU A 69 26.92 -1.23 18.24
CA LEU A 69 26.56 -2.43 17.48
C LEU A 69 25.04 -2.67 17.48
N PHE A 70 24.50 -2.92 16.30
CA PHE A 70 23.10 -3.23 16.05
C PHE A 70 22.97 -4.58 15.32
N GLU A 71 21.83 -5.22 15.46
CA GLU A 71 21.51 -6.46 14.76
C GLU A 71 20.12 -6.46 14.16
N ALA A 72 19.98 -7.12 13.00
CA ALA A 72 18.70 -7.46 12.38
C ALA A 72 18.61 -8.98 12.18
N ASP A 73 17.79 -9.65 12.99
CA ASP A 73 17.63 -11.11 12.96
C ASP A 73 16.29 -11.53 12.35
N PHE A 74 16.35 -12.24 11.23
CA PHE A 74 15.20 -12.73 10.49
C PHE A 74 14.86 -14.18 10.84
N ILE A 75 15.20 -14.64 12.06
CA ILE A 75 14.97 -16.02 12.54
C ILE A 75 13.50 -16.45 12.45
N LEU A 76 12.54 -15.52 12.43
CA LEU A 76 11.11 -15.80 12.21
C LEU A 76 10.80 -16.42 10.83
N LEU A 77 11.75 -16.44 9.90
CA LEU A 77 11.62 -17.14 8.63
C LEU A 77 12.16 -18.58 8.68
N ASP A 78 12.74 -19.02 9.79
CA ASP A 78 13.29 -20.36 9.91
C ASP A 78 12.22 -21.46 9.84
N GLY A 79 12.55 -22.54 9.14
CA GLY A 79 11.63 -23.65 8.86
C GLY A 79 10.51 -23.33 7.87
N ILE A 80 10.45 -22.11 7.30
CA ILE A 80 9.42 -21.72 6.34
C ILE A 80 9.86 -22.05 4.91
N LEU A 81 9.00 -22.76 4.18
CA LEU A 81 9.26 -23.13 2.80
C LEU A 81 8.86 -21.99 1.84
N GLY A 82 9.71 -21.73 0.86
CA GLY A 82 9.38 -20.83 -0.24
C GLY A 82 8.21 -21.33 -1.08
N ASN A 83 7.50 -20.39 -1.70
CA ASN A 83 6.29 -20.67 -2.49
C ASN A 83 6.62 -21.39 -3.82
N VAL A 84 5.59 -21.83 -4.55
CA VAL A 84 5.69 -22.28 -5.94
C VAL A 84 4.83 -21.35 -6.80
N ILE A 85 5.47 -20.57 -7.67
CA ILE A 85 4.80 -19.58 -8.53
C ILE A 85 4.92 -20.05 -9.97
N GLN A 86 3.79 -20.27 -10.65
CA GLN A 86 3.74 -20.78 -12.04
C GLN A 86 4.57 -22.07 -12.25
N GLY A 87 4.61 -22.94 -11.25
CA GLY A 87 5.37 -24.19 -11.28
C GLY A 87 6.87 -24.03 -10.95
N GLU A 88 7.35 -22.80 -10.74
CA GLU A 88 8.73 -22.53 -10.33
C GLU A 88 8.86 -22.42 -8.82
N LYS A 89 9.81 -23.16 -8.24
CA LYS A 89 10.14 -23.07 -6.83
C LYS A 89 10.74 -21.69 -6.51
N GLN A 90 10.21 -21.05 -5.49
CA GLN A 90 10.78 -19.86 -4.88
C GLN A 90 11.53 -20.22 -3.60
N TYR A 91 12.36 -19.30 -3.14
CA TYR A 91 13.29 -19.54 -2.04
C TYR A 91 13.24 -18.40 -1.03
N LEU A 92 13.50 -18.74 0.23
CA LEU A 92 13.60 -17.79 1.34
C LEU A 92 15.00 -17.88 1.96
N ALA A 93 15.44 -16.76 2.52
CA ALA A 93 16.59 -16.70 3.40
C ALA A 93 16.17 -16.37 4.82
N VAL A 94 17.03 -16.72 5.78
CA VAL A 94 16.85 -16.44 7.19
C VAL A 94 18.07 -15.65 7.67
N PRO A 95 18.25 -14.40 7.19
CA PRO A 95 19.48 -13.67 7.44
C PRO A 95 19.66 -13.24 8.90
N LEU A 96 20.90 -13.02 9.28
CA LEU A 96 21.32 -12.20 10.41
C LEU A 96 22.27 -11.13 9.87
N VAL A 97 22.03 -9.87 10.21
CA VAL A 97 22.87 -8.74 9.82
C VAL A 97 23.40 -8.06 11.06
N MET A 98 24.71 -7.88 11.14
CA MET A 98 25.33 -7.01 12.15
C MET A 98 25.65 -5.66 11.52
N LEU A 99 25.29 -4.58 12.18
CA LEU A 99 25.50 -3.21 11.72
C LEU A 99 26.22 -2.38 12.79
N LYS A 100 26.96 -1.35 12.38
CA LYS A 100 27.56 -0.37 13.27
C LYS A 100 26.94 1.00 13.06
N MET A 101 26.69 1.71 14.15
CA MET A 101 26.35 3.13 14.14
C MET A 101 27.64 3.96 14.18
N GLU A 102 27.89 4.72 13.13
CA GLU A 102 28.99 5.68 13.13
C GLU A 102 28.65 6.94 13.95
N PRO A 103 29.64 7.68 14.47
CA PRO A 103 29.40 8.96 15.16
C PRO A 103 28.66 10.00 14.31
N SER A 104 28.67 9.84 12.98
CA SER A 104 27.91 10.66 12.03
C SER A 104 26.40 10.38 12.05
N GLY A 105 25.95 9.33 12.74
CA GLY A 105 24.57 8.83 12.74
C GLY A 105 24.27 7.82 11.63
N LYS A 106 25.26 7.44 10.81
CA LYS A 106 25.07 6.46 9.74
C LYS A 106 25.13 5.03 10.29
N LEU A 107 24.10 4.24 10.00
CA LEU A 107 24.07 2.81 10.27
C LEU A 107 24.66 2.06 9.06
N LEU A 108 25.69 1.25 9.26
CA LEU A 108 26.41 0.55 8.18
C LEU A 108 26.51 -0.95 8.44
N PRO A 109 26.27 -1.82 7.43
CA PRO A 109 26.44 -3.25 7.57
C PRO A 109 27.91 -3.64 7.76
N MET A 110 28.17 -4.56 8.70
CA MET A 110 29.49 -5.15 8.96
C MET A 110 29.60 -6.57 8.41
N VAL A 111 28.58 -7.41 8.66
CA VAL A 111 28.56 -8.81 8.24
C VAL A 111 27.11 -9.28 8.03
N ILE A 112 26.91 -10.13 7.03
CA ILE A 112 25.65 -10.81 6.75
C ILE A 112 25.87 -12.33 6.79
N GLN A 113 25.04 -13.02 7.55
CA GLN A 113 24.88 -14.47 7.51
C GLN A 113 23.52 -14.77 6.88
N ILE A 114 23.45 -15.48 5.76
CA ILE A 114 22.18 -15.67 5.02
C ILE A 114 21.30 -16.79 5.62
N GLN A 115 21.91 -17.77 6.27
CA GLN A 115 21.24 -18.96 6.80
C GLN A 115 21.75 -19.27 8.22
N PRO A 116 20.90 -19.76 9.14
CA PRO A 116 21.34 -20.20 10.46
C PRO A 116 22.27 -21.42 10.36
N PRO A 117 23.08 -21.68 11.40
CA PRO A 117 23.83 -22.91 11.52
C PRO A 117 22.90 -24.12 11.47
N SER A 118 23.31 -25.18 10.77
CA SER A 118 22.56 -26.43 10.66
C SER A 118 23.50 -27.64 10.83
N PRO A 119 22.98 -28.85 11.12
CA PRO A 119 23.83 -30.04 11.20
C PRO A 119 24.65 -30.30 9.92
N SER A 120 24.12 -29.94 8.75
CA SER A 120 24.81 -30.05 7.47
C SER A 120 25.80 -28.91 7.18
N CYS A 121 25.65 -27.78 7.87
CA CYS A 121 26.49 -26.59 7.69
C CYS A 121 26.58 -25.84 9.03
N PRO A 122 27.41 -26.34 9.98
CA PRO A 122 27.50 -25.78 11.33
C PRO A 122 28.15 -24.39 11.37
N THR A 123 28.91 -24.05 10.33
CA THR A 123 29.55 -22.75 10.14
C THR A 123 29.14 -22.17 8.79
N PRO A 124 27.93 -21.57 8.67
CA PRO A 124 27.49 -20.92 7.44
C PRO A 124 28.47 -19.84 6.99
N PRO A 125 28.62 -19.62 5.67
CA PRO A 125 29.45 -18.53 5.17
C PRO A 125 28.98 -17.16 5.69
N LEU A 126 29.94 -16.37 6.14
CA LEU A 126 29.76 -14.97 6.51
C LEU A 126 30.20 -14.07 5.37
N PHE A 127 29.34 -13.14 4.98
CA PHE A 127 29.57 -12.22 3.88
C PHE A 127 29.87 -10.82 4.39
N LEU A 128 30.88 -10.18 3.80
CA LEU A 128 31.42 -8.90 4.25
C LEU A 128 31.32 -7.86 3.12
N PRO A 129 31.28 -6.56 3.45
CA PRO A 129 31.37 -5.48 2.45
C PRO A 129 32.62 -5.55 1.55
N SER A 130 33.68 -6.23 2.00
CA SER A 130 34.92 -6.45 1.26
C SER A 130 34.88 -7.64 0.27
N ASP A 131 33.80 -8.43 0.27
CA ASP A 131 33.63 -9.52 -0.69
C ASP A 131 33.42 -8.98 -2.12
N PRO A 132 33.56 -9.82 -3.17
CA PRO A 132 33.37 -9.37 -4.55
C PRO A 132 32.03 -8.62 -4.75
N PRO A 133 32.00 -7.51 -5.52
CA PRO A 133 30.85 -6.60 -5.52
C PRO A 133 29.48 -7.26 -5.80
N LEU A 134 29.41 -8.23 -6.72
CA LEU A 134 28.16 -8.92 -7.02
C LEU A 134 27.74 -9.93 -5.95
N VAL A 135 28.71 -10.50 -5.21
CA VAL A 135 28.42 -11.34 -4.04
C VAL A 135 27.77 -10.46 -2.97
N TRP A 136 28.42 -9.36 -2.60
CA TRP A 136 27.91 -8.44 -1.58
C TRP A 136 26.53 -7.87 -1.95
N LEU A 137 26.35 -7.50 -3.22
CA LEU A 137 25.08 -7.01 -3.72
C LEU A 137 23.96 -8.07 -3.60
N LEU A 138 24.23 -9.31 -4.02
CA LEU A 138 23.24 -10.39 -3.97
C LEU A 138 22.83 -10.73 -2.53
N VAL A 139 23.78 -10.75 -1.57
CA VAL A 139 23.44 -11.04 -0.18
C VAL A 139 22.61 -9.93 0.46
N LYS A 140 22.86 -8.66 0.11
CA LYS A 140 21.99 -7.55 0.51
C LYS A 140 20.57 -7.70 -0.07
N MET A 141 20.42 -8.14 -1.33
CA MET A 141 19.10 -8.41 -1.91
C MET A 141 18.36 -9.53 -1.16
N TRP A 142 19.06 -10.57 -0.70
CA TRP A 142 18.47 -11.61 0.14
C TRP A 142 17.94 -11.05 1.46
N VAL A 143 18.70 -10.18 2.12
CA VAL A 143 18.24 -9.48 3.33
C VAL A 143 17.00 -8.65 3.02
N ARG A 144 17.04 -7.83 1.96
CA ARG A 144 15.90 -7.00 1.57
C ARG A 144 14.66 -7.83 1.19
N SER A 145 14.85 -9.02 0.62
CA SER A 145 13.76 -9.95 0.34
C SER A 145 13.14 -10.47 1.64
N SER A 146 13.96 -10.95 2.58
CA SER A 146 13.49 -11.40 3.91
C SER A 146 12.80 -10.27 4.70
N ASP A 147 13.34 -9.06 4.65
CA ASP A 147 12.73 -7.85 5.22
C ASP A 147 11.34 -7.58 4.64
N SER A 148 11.20 -7.60 3.31
CA SER A 148 9.88 -7.41 2.70
C SER A 148 8.85 -8.47 3.14
N GLN A 149 9.27 -9.71 3.41
CA GLN A 149 8.34 -10.75 3.88
C GLN A 149 7.87 -10.48 5.32
N LEU A 150 8.80 -10.18 6.23
CA LEU A 150 8.44 -9.90 7.62
C LEU A 150 7.67 -8.58 7.75
N HIS A 151 8.08 -7.55 7.02
CA HIS A 151 7.36 -6.28 6.92
C HIS A 151 5.90 -6.51 6.56
N GLU A 152 5.61 -7.15 5.42
CA GLU A 152 4.23 -7.28 4.94
C GLU A 152 3.38 -8.17 5.85
N LEU A 153 3.96 -9.24 6.42
CA LEU A 153 3.19 -10.24 7.16
C LEU A 153 3.08 -9.92 8.65
N GLN A 154 4.19 -9.59 9.31
CA GLN A 154 4.22 -9.33 10.74
C GLN A 154 3.86 -7.88 11.04
N TYR A 155 4.59 -6.92 10.48
CA TYR A 155 4.48 -5.53 10.92
C TYR A 155 3.29 -4.82 10.28
N HIS A 156 3.00 -5.10 9.01
CA HIS A 156 1.89 -4.52 8.28
C HIS A 156 0.60 -5.32 8.52
N LEU A 157 0.49 -6.55 8.02
CA LEU A 157 -0.76 -7.32 8.11
C LEU A 157 -1.14 -7.67 9.55
N LEU A 158 -0.27 -8.33 10.33
CA LEU A 158 -0.61 -8.76 11.69
C LEU A 158 -0.75 -7.59 12.66
N SER A 159 0.32 -6.81 12.83
CA SER A 159 0.39 -5.79 13.88
C SER A 159 -0.48 -4.56 13.62
N THR A 160 -1.00 -4.36 12.40
CA THR A 160 -1.91 -3.24 12.11
C THR A 160 -3.28 -3.72 11.66
N HIS A 161 -3.39 -4.38 10.51
CA HIS A 161 -4.67 -4.77 9.93
C HIS A 161 -5.44 -5.75 10.84
N LEU A 162 -4.84 -6.89 11.18
CA LEU A 162 -5.52 -7.94 11.95
C LEU A 162 -5.76 -7.50 13.40
N LEU A 163 -4.79 -6.83 14.03
CA LEU A 163 -4.98 -6.27 15.37
C LEU A 163 -6.07 -5.18 15.38
N GLY A 164 -6.09 -4.28 14.39
CA GLY A 164 -7.13 -3.28 14.23
C GLY A 164 -8.52 -3.89 14.04
N GLU A 165 -8.62 -5.05 13.38
CA GLU A 165 -9.87 -5.81 13.26
C GLU A 165 -10.30 -6.44 14.57
N VAL A 166 -9.36 -6.99 15.37
CA VAL A 166 -9.66 -7.47 16.72
C VAL A 166 -10.25 -6.34 17.58
N ILE A 167 -9.62 -5.17 17.56
CA ILE A 167 -10.11 -3.97 18.26
C ILE A 167 -11.51 -3.61 17.76
N ALA A 168 -11.71 -3.54 16.44
CA ALA A 168 -13.00 -3.21 15.84
C ALA A 168 -14.11 -4.18 16.25
N VAL A 169 -13.88 -5.48 16.13
CA VAL A 169 -14.87 -6.52 16.44
C VAL A 169 -15.21 -6.50 17.94
N ALA A 170 -14.21 -6.42 18.82
CA ALA A 170 -14.44 -6.34 20.26
C ALA A 170 -15.23 -5.07 20.63
N THR A 171 -14.87 -3.90 20.07
CA THR A 171 -15.61 -2.65 20.29
C THR A 171 -17.07 -2.78 19.88
N MET A 172 -17.35 -3.38 18.71
CA MET A 172 -18.73 -3.56 18.23
C MET A 172 -19.53 -4.60 19.03
N ARG A 173 -18.87 -5.58 19.66
CA ARG A 173 -19.53 -6.65 20.41
C ARG A 173 -19.77 -6.30 21.88
N CYS A 174 -18.87 -5.56 22.50
CA CYS A 174 -18.86 -5.35 23.94
C CYS A 174 -19.27 -3.94 24.37
N LEU A 175 -19.12 -2.92 23.51
CA LEU A 175 -19.39 -1.52 23.89
C LEU A 175 -20.62 -0.98 23.13
N PRO A 176 -21.67 -0.52 23.83
CA PRO A 176 -22.82 0.09 23.17
C PRO A 176 -22.46 1.45 22.57
N GLY A 177 -23.20 1.89 21.55
CA GLY A 177 -22.93 3.16 20.84
C GLY A 177 -22.98 4.42 21.72
N LEU A 178 -23.58 4.34 22.91
CA LEU A 178 -23.59 5.42 23.90
C LEU A 178 -22.32 5.47 24.78
N HIS A 179 -21.57 4.37 24.85
CA HIS A 179 -20.39 4.25 25.70
C HIS A 179 -19.29 5.24 25.28
N PRO A 180 -18.63 5.95 26.21
CA PRO A 180 -17.61 6.95 25.86
C PRO A 180 -16.43 6.34 25.09
N VAL A 181 -16.01 5.12 25.46
CA VAL A 181 -14.93 4.41 24.75
C VAL A 181 -15.33 4.02 23.33
N PHE A 182 -16.58 3.63 23.09
CA PHE A 182 -17.06 3.35 21.73
C PHE A 182 -16.91 4.60 20.86
N LYS A 183 -17.37 5.74 21.37
CA LYS A 183 -17.31 7.04 20.68
C LYS A 183 -15.87 7.49 20.40
N LEU A 184 -14.95 7.18 21.31
CA LEU A 184 -13.52 7.46 21.15
C LEU A 184 -12.88 6.60 20.06
N LEU A 185 -13.16 5.28 20.04
CA LEU A 185 -12.47 4.33 19.16
C LEU A 185 -13.10 4.20 17.76
N ILE A 186 -14.41 4.41 17.62
CA ILE A 186 -15.12 4.16 16.35
C ILE A 186 -14.59 4.91 15.13
N PRO A 187 -14.04 6.15 15.21
CA PRO A 187 -13.44 6.80 14.05
C PRO A 187 -12.18 6.08 13.54
N HIS A 188 -11.48 5.34 14.41
CA HIS A 188 -10.18 4.73 14.12
C HIS A 188 -10.31 3.31 13.56
N THR A 189 -11.45 2.64 13.75
CA THR A 189 -11.68 1.26 13.26
C THR A 189 -12.40 1.21 11.91
N ARG A 190 -12.62 2.37 11.31
CA ARG A 190 -13.40 2.49 10.08
C ARG A 190 -12.71 1.79 8.91
N TYR A 191 -13.51 1.03 8.15
CA TYR A 191 -13.10 0.21 6.98
C TYR A 191 -12.15 -0.93 7.25
N THR A 192 -11.62 -1.08 8.46
CA THR A 192 -10.72 -2.19 8.80
C THR A 192 -11.34 -3.54 8.47
N LEU A 193 -12.62 -3.75 8.78
CA LEU A 193 -13.31 -5.01 8.44
C LEU A 193 -13.49 -5.24 6.93
N ASP A 194 -13.79 -4.19 6.15
CA ASP A 194 -13.99 -4.32 4.70
C ASP A 194 -12.66 -4.62 4.00
N ILE A 195 -11.60 -3.86 4.31
CA ILE A 195 -10.30 -4.07 3.68
C ILE A 195 -9.69 -5.42 4.06
N ASN A 196 -9.83 -5.85 5.33
CA ASN A 196 -9.33 -7.16 5.75
C ASN A 196 -10.14 -8.31 5.14
N THR A 197 -11.44 -8.13 4.94
CA THR A 197 -12.26 -9.12 4.22
C THR A 197 -11.84 -9.23 2.76
N ARG A 198 -11.55 -8.11 2.08
CA ARG A 198 -10.98 -8.12 0.72
C ARG A 198 -9.63 -8.81 0.70
N ALA A 199 -8.74 -8.49 1.64
CA ALA A 199 -7.42 -9.10 1.74
C ALA A 199 -7.49 -10.62 1.92
N ARG A 200 -8.36 -11.13 2.81
CA ARG A 200 -8.57 -12.57 2.97
C ARG A 200 -9.10 -13.26 1.71
N ASN A 201 -9.95 -12.58 0.94
CA ASN A 201 -10.57 -13.17 -0.25
C ASN A 201 -9.70 -13.04 -1.52
N GLN A 202 -8.73 -12.12 -1.54
CA GLN A 202 -8.02 -11.74 -2.77
C GLN A 202 -6.49 -11.77 -2.65
N LEU A 203 -5.92 -11.68 -1.43
CA LEU A 203 -4.48 -11.54 -1.20
C LEU A 203 -3.89 -12.72 -0.41
N VAL A 204 -4.61 -13.25 0.58
CA VAL A 204 -4.12 -14.31 1.46
C VAL A 204 -4.69 -15.66 1.03
N SER A 205 -3.82 -16.62 0.70
CA SER A 205 -4.21 -17.99 0.37
C SER A 205 -4.11 -18.91 1.59
N GLU A 206 -5.16 -19.69 1.86
CA GLU A 206 -5.20 -20.68 2.94
C GLU A 206 -4.05 -21.72 2.82
N GLY A 207 -3.38 -22.01 3.93
CA GLY A 207 -2.29 -23.00 4.05
C GLY A 207 -0.95 -22.55 3.45
N GLY A 208 -0.85 -21.30 2.98
CA GLY A 208 0.31 -20.76 2.30
C GLY A 208 1.42 -20.23 3.22
N LEU A 209 2.37 -19.50 2.62
CA LEU A 209 3.45 -18.78 3.31
C LEU A 209 2.92 -17.84 4.41
N PHE A 210 1.82 -17.14 4.10
CA PHE A 210 1.16 -16.18 4.98
C PHE A 210 0.78 -16.83 6.32
N ASP A 211 0.05 -17.94 6.31
CA ASP A 211 -0.45 -18.59 7.53
C ASP A 211 0.68 -19.02 8.46
N LYS A 212 1.79 -19.52 7.90
CA LYS A 212 2.94 -20.01 8.69
C LYS A 212 3.69 -18.87 9.37
N VAL A 213 3.99 -17.80 8.63
CA VAL A 213 4.66 -16.61 9.20
C VAL A 213 3.76 -15.96 10.24
N LEU A 214 2.47 -15.77 9.93
CA LEU A 214 1.51 -15.17 10.86
C LEU A 214 1.39 -15.98 12.16
N HIS A 215 1.39 -17.31 12.09
CA HIS A 215 1.35 -18.15 13.28
C HIS A 215 2.58 -17.96 14.16
N GLN A 216 3.79 -17.95 13.59
CA GLN A 216 5.02 -17.71 14.34
C GLN A 216 5.08 -16.28 14.90
N ALA A 217 4.70 -15.28 14.10
CA ALA A 217 4.69 -13.87 14.49
C ALA A 217 3.68 -13.60 15.62
N MET A 218 2.51 -14.24 15.60
CA MET A 218 1.50 -14.10 16.66
C MET A 218 2.05 -14.53 18.04
N ALA A 219 2.89 -15.57 18.08
CA ALA A 219 3.53 -16.02 19.32
C ALA A 219 4.58 -15.01 19.85
N LYS A 220 5.09 -14.10 19.00
CA LYS A 220 6.05 -13.06 19.37
C LYS A 220 5.41 -11.69 19.62
N LEU A 221 4.13 -11.51 19.27
CA LEU A 221 3.43 -10.24 19.48
C LEU A 221 3.23 -9.97 20.98
N THR A 222 3.83 -8.90 21.49
CA THR A 222 3.69 -8.48 22.89
C THR A 222 2.98 -7.14 23.00
N TYR A 223 2.35 -6.87 24.15
CA TYR A 223 1.73 -5.57 24.38
C TYR A 223 2.75 -4.41 24.31
N ARG A 224 3.97 -4.63 24.81
CA ARG A 224 5.07 -3.65 24.75
C ARG A 224 5.46 -3.29 23.32
N SER A 225 5.53 -4.29 22.43
CA SER A 225 5.87 -4.08 21.01
C SER A 225 4.86 -3.25 20.21
N LEU A 226 3.70 -2.95 20.79
CA LEU A 226 2.65 -2.11 20.20
C LEU A 226 2.65 -0.68 20.77
N CYS A 227 3.55 -0.40 21.71
CA CYS A 227 3.64 0.86 22.43
C CYS A 227 5.03 1.47 22.14
N PRO A 228 5.15 2.45 21.22
CA PRO A 228 6.44 3.02 20.82
C PRO A 228 7.39 3.41 21.96
N PRO A 229 6.97 4.01 23.08
CA PRO A 229 7.91 4.29 24.17
C PRO A 229 8.56 3.05 24.77
N ASP A 230 7.81 1.95 24.86
CA ASP A 230 8.29 0.67 25.37
C ASP A 230 9.11 -0.06 24.31
N ASP A 231 8.59 -0.14 23.09
CA ASP A 231 9.24 -0.81 21.96
C ASP A 231 10.58 -0.13 21.64
N LEU A 232 10.61 1.18 21.40
CA LEU A 232 11.85 1.91 21.12
C LEU A 232 12.88 1.83 22.25
N ALA A 233 12.45 1.67 23.50
CA ALA A 233 13.34 1.43 24.63
C ALA A 233 13.93 0.01 24.58
N ASP A 234 13.09 -1.00 24.34
CA ASP A 234 13.51 -2.40 24.23
C ASP A 234 14.47 -2.60 23.04
N TRP A 235 14.23 -1.92 21.91
CA TRP A 235 15.09 -1.92 20.72
C TRP A 235 16.35 -1.02 20.87
N GLY A 236 16.42 -0.19 21.91
CA GLY A 236 17.53 0.75 22.15
C GLY A 236 17.62 1.90 21.13
N LEU A 237 16.50 2.31 20.54
CA LEU A 237 16.42 3.36 19.52
C LEU A 237 16.12 4.75 20.08
N LEU A 238 15.79 4.85 21.39
CA LEU A 238 15.53 6.14 22.03
C LEU A 238 16.78 7.03 22.02
N GLY A 239 16.60 8.27 21.56
CA GLY A 239 17.65 9.29 21.55
C GLY A 239 18.67 9.18 20.41
N ILE A 240 18.48 8.26 19.47
CA ILE A 240 19.32 8.15 18.26
C ILE A 240 18.87 9.21 17.24
N PRO A 241 19.69 10.24 16.91
CA PRO A 241 19.25 11.33 16.05
C PRO A 241 18.90 10.92 14.61
N SER A 242 19.49 9.83 14.12
CA SER A 242 19.24 9.30 12.78
C SER A 242 18.03 8.38 12.69
N ALA A 243 17.41 8.00 13.81
CA ALA A 243 16.18 7.20 13.85
C ALA A 243 14.95 8.13 13.80
N LEU A 244 14.64 8.63 12.61
CA LEU A 244 13.58 9.63 12.38
C LEU A 244 12.20 9.06 12.73
N TYR A 245 11.94 7.79 12.38
CA TYR A 245 10.74 7.09 12.83
C TYR A 245 10.59 7.14 14.36
N ALA A 246 11.67 6.85 15.10
CA ALA A 246 11.62 6.79 16.56
C ALA A 246 11.24 8.13 17.17
N HIS A 247 11.78 9.22 16.62
CA HIS A 247 11.46 10.58 17.03
C HIS A 247 9.98 10.90 16.79
N ASP A 248 9.51 10.75 15.56
CA ASP A 248 8.14 11.11 15.17
C ASP A 248 7.10 10.22 15.86
N ALA A 249 7.38 8.91 15.99
CA ALA A 249 6.50 7.95 16.64
C ALA A 249 6.33 8.25 18.13
N PHE A 250 7.42 8.63 18.80
CA PHE A 250 7.39 9.00 20.21
C PHE A 250 6.56 10.28 20.44
N GLN A 251 6.79 11.32 19.64
CA GLN A 251 6.02 12.56 19.75
C GLN A 251 4.53 12.34 19.47
N LEU A 252 4.21 11.58 18.42
CA LEU A 252 2.83 11.30 18.04
C LEU A 252 2.12 10.41 19.08
N TRP A 253 2.85 9.50 19.73
CA TRP A 253 2.35 8.75 20.88
C TRP A 253 1.99 9.67 22.04
N GLU A 254 2.86 10.61 22.43
CA GLU A 254 2.59 11.53 23.53
C GLU A 254 1.38 12.43 23.25
N ILE A 255 1.25 12.95 22.03
CA ILE A 255 0.09 13.74 21.60
C ILE A 255 -1.20 12.90 21.70
N THR A 256 -1.15 11.65 21.23
CA THR A 256 -2.28 10.72 21.31
C THR A 256 -2.62 10.37 22.76
N ALA A 257 -1.62 10.18 23.61
CA ALA A 257 -1.81 9.87 25.03
C ALA A 257 -2.52 11.01 25.77
N ARG A 258 -2.12 12.26 25.52
CA ARG A 258 -2.81 13.44 26.09
C ARG A 258 -4.26 13.56 25.62
N TYR A 259 -4.53 13.28 24.35
CA TYR A 259 -5.88 13.26 23.81
C TYR A 259 -6.76 12.20 24.50
N VAL A 260 -6.24 10.97 24.62
CA VAL A 260 -6.92 9.88 25.30
C VAL A 260 -7.16 10.22 26.77
N GLU A 261 -6.14 10.67 27.50
CA GLU A 261 -6.26 11.05 28.90
C GLU A 261 -7.33 12.13 29.10
N GLY A 262 -7.32 13.17 28.26
CA GLY A 262 -8.32 14.23 28.29
C GLY A 262 -9.74 13.70 28.16
N ILE A 263 -10.00 12.81 27.19
CA ILE A 263 -11.32 12.21 27.00
C ILE A 263 -11.69 11.28 28.16
N ILE A 264 -10.80 10.37 28.57
CA ILE A 264 -11.08 9.37 29.60
C ILE A 264 -11.37 10.04 30.95
N HIS A 265 -10.63 11.09 31.31
CA HIS A 265 -10.84 11.80 32.57
C HIS A 265 -12.17 12.56 32.66
N LEU A 266 -12.85 12.83 31.54
CA LEU A 266 -14.21 13.37 31.55
C LEU A 266 -15.26 12.37 32.03
N PHE A 267 -15.04 11.08 31.79
CA PHE A 267 -16.03 10.03 32.06
C PHE A 267 -15.65 9.10 33.22
N TYR A 268 -14.35 8.91 33.45
CA TYR A 268 -13.81 8.08 34.52
C TYR A 268 -13.11 8.97 35.55
N HIS A 269 -13.80 9.28 36.65
CA HIS A 269 -13.29 10.18 37.70
C HIS A 269 -12.38 9.50 38.74
N GLY A 270 -12.34 8.17 38.74
CA GLY A 270 -11.55 7.37 39.66
C GLY A 270 -11.34 5.95 39.16
N ASP A 271 -10.34 5.28 39.73
CA ASP A 271 -10.00 3.90 39.35
C ASP A 271 -11.09 2.90 39.78
N ASP A 272 -11.88 3.24 40.79
CA ASP A 272 -13.09 2.50 41.19
C ASP A 272 -14.16 2.49 40.10
N VAL A 273 -14.33 3.60 39.38
CA VAL A 273 -15.26 3.69 38.24
C VAL A 273 -14.77 2.80 37.10
N VAL A 274 -13.47 2.77 36.82
CA VAL A 274 -12.87 1.89 35.80
C VAL A 274 -13.10 0.42 36.15
N ARG A 275 -12.80 0.02 37.40
CA ARG A 275 -13.01 -1.36 37.88
C ARG A 275 -14.48 -1.76 37.89
N GLY A 276 -15.37 -0.80 38.14
CA GLY A 276 -16.81 -1.01 38.25
C GLY A 276 -17.56 -1.06 36.92
N ASP A 277 -16.90 -0.84 35.78
CA ASP A 277 -17.52 -0.80 34.44
C ASP A 277 -17.51 -2.19 33.77
N PRO A 278 -18.61 -2.94 33.81
CA PRO A 278 -18.63 -4.32 33.31
C PRO A 278 -18.49 -4.42 31.79
N GLU A 279 -18.94 -3.41 31.04
CA GLU A 279 -18.84 -3.38 29.57
C GLU A 279 -17.38 -3.22 29.15
N LEU A 280 -16.66 -2.32 29.83
CA LEU A 280 -15.24 -2.10 29.63
C LEU A 280 -14.39 -3.33 30.00
N GLN A 281 -14.69 -4.00 31.12
CA GLN A 281 -13.96 -5.20 31.52
C GLN A 281 -14.20 -6.35 30.53
N ALA A 282 -15.45 -6.55 30.08
CA ALA A 282 -15.77 -7.56 29.07
C ALA A 282 -15.09 -7.26 27.73
N TRP A 283 -15.00 -5.98 27.33
CA TRP A 283 -14.26 -5.56 26.14
C TRP A 283 -12.77 -5.90 26.22
N CYS A 284 -12.13 -5.67 27.38
CA CYS A 284 -10.74 -6.03 27.62
C CYS A 284 -10.50 -7.55 27.47
N GLN A 285 -11.39 -8.35 28.04
CA GLN A 285 -11.34 -9.81 27.96
C GLN A 285 -11.56 -10.31 26.53
N GLU A 286 -12.53 -9.75 25.80
CA GLU A 286 -12.80 -10.12 24.41
C GLU A 286 -11.57 -9.92 23.52
N ILE A 287 -10.81 -8.82 23.71
CA ILE A 287 -9.56 -8.60 22.99
C ILE A 287 -8.51 -9.63 23.38
N THR A 288 -8.18 -9.73 24.67
CA THR A 288 -7.02 -10.49 25.13
C THR A 288 -7.23 -12.00 25.07
N GLU A 289 -8.41 -12.47 25.48
CA GLU A 289 -8.71 -13.89 25.63
C GLU A 289 -9.21 -14.52 24.32
N VAL A 290 -10.10 -13.82 23.61
CA VAL A 290 -10.72 -14.31 22.38
C VAL A 290 -9.93 -13.84 21.15
N GLY A 291 -9.86 -12.53 20.93
CA GLY A 291 -9.27 -11.94 19.73
C GLY A 291 -7.78 -12.25 19.56
N LEU A 292 -7.02 -12.19 20.65
CA LEU A 292 -5.59 -12.45 20.66
C LEU A 292 -5.22 -13.84 21.18
N CYS A 293 -6.20 -14.73 21.38
CA CYS A 293 -5.99 -16.12 21.80
C CYS A 293 -5.17 -16.23 23.10
N GLN A 294 -5.73 -15.77 24.22
CA GLN A 294 -5.13 -15.86 25.56
C GLN A 294 -3.76 -15.18 25.65
N ALA A 295 -3.70 -13.88 25.33
CA ALA A 295 -2.45 -13.11 25.24
C ALA A 295 -1.94 -12.53 26.58
N GLN A 296 -2.40 -13.04 27.72
CA GLN A 296 -2.04 -12.48 29.03
C GLN A 296 -0.55 -12.65 29.34
N ASP A 297 0.01 -13.79 28.95
CA ASP A 297 1.42 -14.12 29.08
C ASP A 297 2.33 -13.24 28.22
N ARG A 298 1.77 -12.63 27.16
CA ARG A 298 2.42 -11.65 26.27
C ARG A 298 2.21 -10.20 26.71
N GLY A 299 1.70 -9.99 27.92
CA GLY A 299 1.59 -8.68 28.59
C GLY A 299 0.28 -7.93 28.33
N PHE A 300 -0.68 -8.51 27.60
CA PHE A 300 -1.97 -7.87 27.39
C PHE A 300 -2.86 -7.96 28.65
N PRO A 301 -3.55 -6.88 29.05
CA PRO A 301 -4.42 -6.91 30.23
C PRO A 301 -5.70 -7.72 29.98
N VAL A 302 -6.18 -8.42 31.00
CA VAL A 302 -7.54 -9.04 31.03
C VAL A 302 -8.55 -8.23 31.84
N SER A 303 -8.08 -7.17 32.48
CA SER A 303 -8.93 -6.23 33.19
C SER A 303 -8.20 -4.89 33.33
N PHE A 304 -8.98 -3.81 33.39
CA PHE A 304 -8.48 -2.48 33.70
C PHE A 304 -8.69 -2.17 35.18
N GLN A 305 -7.59 -1.85 35.87
CA GLN A 305 -7.56 -1.58 37.30
C GLN A 305 -7.42 -0.10 37.64
N SER A 306 -6.96 0.71 36.68
CA SER A 306 -6.74 2.14 36.86
C SER A 306 -6.98 2.94 35.58
N ARG A 307 -7.20 4.25 35.74
CA ARG A 307 -7.31 5.19 34.61
C ARG A 307 -6.01 5.26 33.80
N ALA A 308 -4.86 5.17 34.45
CA ALA A 308 -3.57 5.19 33.77
C ALA A 308 -3.41 3.97 32.84
N GLN A 309 -3.75 2.77 33.32
CA GLN A 309 -3.72 1.56 32.51
C GLN A 309 -4.70 1.65 31.32
N LEU A 310 -5.89 2.17 31.58
CA LEU A 310 -6.92 2.38 30.57
C LEU A 310 -6.46 3.35 29.47
N CYS A 311 -5.89 4.50 29.86
CA CYS A 311 -5.37 5.50 28.91
C CYS A 311 -4.24 4.92 28.07
N HIS A 312 -3.31 4.17 28.68
CA HIS A 312 -2.21 3.54 27.94
C HIS A 312 -2.72 2.56 26.89
N PHE A 313 -3.69 1.72 27.25
CA PHE A 313 -4.25 0.73 26.33
C PHE A 313 -5.02 1.37 25.16
N PHE A 314 -5.79 2.42 25.43
CA PHE A 314 -6.49 3.14 24.36
C PHE A 314 -5.55 3.96 23.48
N THR A 315 -4.45 4.47 24.04
CA THR A 315 -3.39 5.10 23.26
C THR A 315 -2.79 4.09 22.29
N MET A 316 -2.48 2.87 22.75
CA MET A 316 -2.05 1.76 21.89
C MET A 316 -3.05 1.45 20.78
N CYS A 317 -4.34 1.35 21.11
CA CYS A 317 -5.38 1.04 20.12
C CYS A 317 -5.45 2.13 19.03
N ILE A 318 -5.47 3.40 19.42
CA ILE A 318 -5.55 4.53 18.48
C ILE A 318 -4.28 4.60 17.63
N PHE A 319 -3.10 4.51 18.26
CA PHE A 319 -1.81 4.58 17.57
C PHE A 319 -1.65 3.44 16.54
N THR A 320 -2.03 2.22 16.93
CA THR A 320 -2.02 1.04 16.04
C THR A 320 -2.87 1.27 14.79
N CYS A 321 -4.08 1.80 14.97
CA CYS A 321 -5.04 1.99 13.89
C CYS A 321 -4.78 3.22 13.01
N SER A 322 -3.80 4.07 13.38
CA SER A 322 -3.45 5.28 12.63
C SER A 322 -1.96 5.33 12.31
N ALA A 323 -1.14 5.81 13.24
CA ALA A 323 0.27 6.10 13.08
C ALA A 323 1.10 4.86 12.71
N GLN A 324 0.89 3.74 13.41
CA GLN A 324 1.63 2.51 13.13
C GLN A 324 1.36 2.01 11.71
N HIS A 325 0.08 1.94 11.31
CA HIS A 325 -0.32 1.58 9.95
C HIS A 325 0.27 2.55 8.91
N ALA A 326 0.19 3.85 9.15
CA ALA A 326 0.75 4.85 8.24
C ALA A 326 2.27 4.67 8.04
N ALA A 327 3.03 4.52 9.13
CA ALA A 327 4.48 4.36 9.10
C ALA A 327 4.92 3.16 8.24
N VAL A 328 4.22 2.03 8.34
CA VAL A 328 4.57 0.80 7.61
C VAL A 328 3.88 0.67 6.25
N ASN A 329 2.85 1.48 5.95
CA ASN A 329 2.12 1.41 4.69
C ASN A 329 2.60 2.42 3.64
N MET A 330 2.83 3.68 4.02
CA MET A 330 3.07 4.76 3.06
C MET A 330 4.39 4.62 2.30
N GLY A 331 5.44 4.14 2.98
CA GLY A 331 6.75 3.95 2.38
C GLY A 331 6.82 2.81 1.36
N GLN A 332 5.82 1.92 1.29
CA GLN A 332 5.90 0.71 0.45
C GLN A 332 6.22 1.03 -1.00
N PHE A 333 5.55 1.97 -1.64
CA PHE A 333 5.85 2.27 -3.05
C PHE A 333 7.22 2.94 -3.23
N ASP A 334 7.64 3.78 -2.28
CA ASP A 334 8.94 4.45 -2.37
C ASP A 334 10.11 3.47 -2.27
N TRP A 335 10.00 2.48 -1.38
CA TRP A 335 11.06 1.50 -1.14
C TRP A 335 10.94 0.23 -2.01
N TYR A 336 9.72 -0.21 -2.34
CA TYR A 336 9.48 -1.53 -2.95
C TYR A 336 9.14 -1.48 -4.43
N ALA A 337 8.83 -0.30 -5.00
CA ALA A 337 8.64 -0.18 -6.45
C ALA A 337 9.94 -0.40 -7.24
N TRP A 338 11.09 -0.11 -6.62
CA TRP A 338 12.39 -0.55 -7.14
C TRP A 338 12.68 -1.97 -6.63
N VAL A 339 12.20 -2.97 -7.37
CA VAL A 339 12.18 -4.38 -6.94
C VAL A 339 13.52 -4.93 -6.45
N PRO A 340 14.71 -4.59 -6.99
CA PRO A 340 15.98 -5.04 -6.42
C PRO A 340 16.23 -4.60 -4.97
N ASN A 341 15.58 -3.52 -4.51
CA ASN A 341 15.68 -3.02 -3.13
C ASN A 341 14.71 -3.70 -2.15
N ALA A 342 13.71 -4.44 -2.64
CA ALA A 342 12.82 -5.26 -1.81
C ALA A 342 12.18 -6.37 -2.65
N PRO A 343 12.93 -7.40 -3.06
CA PRO A 343 12.38 -8.44 -3.92
C PRO A 343 11.30 -9.24 -3.18
N SER A 344 10.07 -9.27 -3.69
CA SER A 344 8.98 -10.03 -3.04
C SER A 344 9.15 -11.55 -3.11
N SER A 345 10.10 -12.03 -3.92
CA SER A 345 10.45 -13.44 -4.06
C SER A 345 11.84 -13.61 -4.66
N MET A 346 12.43 -14.80 -4.49
CA MET A 346 13.73 -15.16 -5.06
C MET A 346 13.62 -16.52 -5.77
N ARG A 347 14.09 -16.58 -7.02
CA ARG A 347 13.94 -17.74 -7.92
C ARG A 347 15.08 -18.75 -7.87
N MET A 348 16.19 -18.40 -7.23
CA MET A 348 17.32 -19.29 -7.01
C MET A 348 17.56 -19.49 -5.51
N ALA A 349 18.23 -20.59 -5.14
CA ALA A 349 18.62 -20.81 -3.75
C ALA A 349 19.63 -19.74 -3.29
N PRO A 350 19.64 -19.39 -1.99
CA PRO A 350 20.64 -18.49 -1.46
C PRO A 350 22.06 -19.02 -1.67
N THR A 351 23.00 -18.13 -2.01
CA THR A 351 24.37 -18.55 -2.32
C THR A 351 25.07 -19.10 -1.07
N THR A 352 25.74 -20.24 -1.23
CA THR A 352 26.57 -20.87 -0.19
C THR A 352 28.06 -20.67 -0.45
N THR A 353 28.41 -19.89 -1.46
CA THR A 353 29.79 -19.65 -1.91
C THR A 353 30.00 -18.18 -2.25
N LYS A 354 31.23 -17.71 -2.04
CA LYS A 354 31.70 -16.37 -2.44
C LYS A 354 32.26 -16.34 -3.87
N LYS A 355 32.34 -17.49 -4.54
CA LYS A 355 32.86 -17.64 -5.90
C LYS A 355 31.72 -17.72 -6.91
N ASP A 356 32.00 -17.34 -8.16
CA ASP A 356 31.15 -17.56 -9.33
C ASP A 356 29.78 -16.85 -9.32
N VAL A 357 29.60 -15.84 -8.47
CA VAL A 357 28.43 -14.94 -8.56
C VAL A 357 28.64 -13.98 -9.72
N THR A 358 27.81 -14.13 -10.75
CA THR A 358 27.80 -13.29 -11.96
C THR A 358 26.53 -12.44 -12.03
N MET A 359 26.46 -11.52 -12.98
CA MET A 359 25.22 -10.76 -13.21
C MET A 359 24.06 -11.69 -13.62
N ASP A 360 24.35 -12.79 -14.34
CA ASP A 360 23.34 -13.80 -14.69
C ASP A 360 22.81 -14.51 -13.44
N THR A 361 23.66 -14.76 -12.45
CA THR A 361 23.23 -15.29 -11.15
C THR A 361 22.31 -14.31 -10.43
N VAL A 362 22.66 -13.02 -10.42
CA VAL A 362 21.85 -11.96 -9.79
C VAL A 362 20.48 -11.83 -10.46
N MET A 363 20.46 -11.67 -11.78
CA MET A 363 19.23 -11.56 -12.57
C MET A 363 18.40 -12.86 -12.55
N GLY A 364 19.06 -14.01 -12.48
CA GLY A 364 18.43 -15.31 -12.31
C GLY A 364 17.78 -15.49 -10.94
N SER A 365 18.33 -14.86 -9.89
CA SER A 365 17.78 -14.91 -8.53
C SER A 365 16.59 -13.97 -8.33
N LEU A 366 16.63 -12.77 -8.93
CA LEU A 366 15.57 -11.76 -8.79
C LEU A 366 14.23 -12.20 -9.42
N PRO A 367 13.10 -11.59 -9.01
CA PRO A 367 11.81 -11.78 -9.65
C PRO A 367 11.86 -11.58 -11.17
N ASN A 368 11.08 -12.38 -11.90
CA ASN A 368 10.93 -12.20 -13.34
C ASN A 368 10.02 -10.98 -13.65
N VAL A 369 9.93 -10.59 -14.93
CA VAL A 369 9.19 -9.39 -15.36
C VAL A 369 7.73 -9.38 -14.90
N TRP A 370 7.07 -10.54 -14.90
CA TRP A 370 5.68 -10.67 -14.45
C TRP A 370 5.57 -10.42 -12.94
N GLN A 371 6.40 -11.09 -12.14
CA GLN A 371 6.44 -10.93 -10.68
C GLN A 371 6.79 -9.49 -10.29
N THR A 372 7.79 -8.89 -10.94
CA THR A 372 8.19 -7.49 -10.77
C THR A 372 7.02 -6.54 -11.05
N SER A 373 6.34 -6.71 -12.18
CA SER A 373 5.24 -5.83 -12.57
C SER A 373 4.07 -5.92 -11.59
N LEU A 374 3.77 -7.14 -11.13
CA LEU A 374 2.73 -7.37 -10.13
C LEU A 374 3.08 -6.75 -8.77
N GLN A 375 4.32 -6.89 -8.30
CA GLN A 375 4.80 -6.26 -7.07
C GLN A 375 4.67 -4.73 -7.15
N MET A 376 5.13 -4.12 -8.24
CA MET A 376 5.04 -2.67 -8.43
C MET A 376 3.59 -2.17 -8.44
N LEU A 377 2.68 -2.91 -9.11
CA LEU A 377 1.27 -2.59 -9.13
C LEU A 377 0.63 -2.72 -7.74
N ALA A 378 0.92 -3.82 -7.03
CA ALA A 378 0.38 -4.07 -5.70
C ALA A 378 0.84 -3.00 -4.70
N THR A 379 2.14 -2.73 -4.62
CA THR A 379 2.72 -1.71 -3.73
C THR A 379 2.18 -0.31 -4.03
N TRP A 380 1.96 0.04 -5.30
CA TRP A 380 1.27 1.29 -5.66
C TRP A 380 -0.18 1.33 -5.19
N LEU A 381 -0.92 0.24 -5.38
CA LEU A 381 -2.34 0.17 -5.06
C LEU A 381 -2.61 0.32 -3.55
N VAL A 382 -1.76 -0.28 -2.71
CA VAL A 382 -1.93 -0.30 -1.25
C VAL A 382 -1.37 0.94 -0.55
N SER A 383 -0.37 1.60 -1.13
CA SER A 383 0.27 2.79 -0.53
C SER A 383 -0.29 4.12 -1.03
N ARG A 384 -0.95 4.16 -2.21
CA ARG A 384 -1.53 5.40 -2.72
C ARG A 384 -2.58 5.94 -1.74
N SER A 385 -2.55 7.25 -1.50
CA SER A 385 -3.59 7.90 -0.71
C SER A 385 -4.96 7.69 -1.37
N SER A 386 -5.94 7.28 -0.57
CA SER A 386 -7.33 7.24 -1.03
C SER A 386 -7.81 8.67 -1.29
N LEU A 387 -8.70 8.85 -2.28
CA LEU A 387 -9.29 10.17 -2.55
C LEU A 387 -10.18 10.66 -1.40
N ASP A 388 -10.57 9.75 -0.51
CA ASP A 388 -11.40 9.97 0.66
C ASP A 388 -10.60 9.75 1.97
N MET A 389 -9.28 9.88 1.92
CA MET A 389 -8.43 9.84 3.10
C MET A 389 -8.83 10.97 4.05
N VAL A 390 -8.90 10.68 5.35
CA VAL A 390 -9.11 11.70 6.38
C VAL A 390 -7.88 11.74 7.29
N PRO A 391 -7.29 12.91 7.59
CA PRO A 391 -6.15 12.99 8.49
C PRO A 391 -6.48 12.60 9.93
N LEU A 392 -5.47 12.19 10.69
CA LEU A 392 -5.59 11.90 12.11
C LEU A 392 -6.21 13.09 12.85
N GLY A 393 -7.18 12.81 13.72
CA GLY A 393 -7.90 13.85 14.47
C GLY A 393 -8.93 14.66 13.67
N HIS A 394 -9.07 14.44 12.36
CA HIS A 394 -9.93 15.24 11.46
C HIS A 394 -11.22 14.51 11.01
N HIS A 395 -11.68 13.54 11.80
CA HIS A 395 -12.95 12.85 11.54
C HIS A 395 -14.13 13.84 11.54
N LYS A 396 -15.05 13.69 10.58
CA LYS A 396 -16.16 14.63 10.37
C LYS A 396 -17.43 14.25 11.15
N GLU A 397 -17.54 13.00 11.60
CA GLU A 397 -18.65 12.53 12.43
C GLU A 397 -18.55 13.09 13.85
N GLU A 398 -19.63 13.68 14.37
CA GLU A 398 -19.66 14.14 15.76
C GLU A 398 -20.22 13.06 16.69
N TYR A 399 -19.34 12.27 17.33
CA TYR A 399 -19.76 11.25 18.32
C TYR A 399 -19.96 11.83 19.73
N PHE A 400 -19.19 12.87 20.07
CA PHE A 400 -19.32 13.63 21.31
C PHE A 400 -20.00 14.98 21.04
N SER A 401 -21.08 15.27 21.76
CA SER A 401 -21.87 16.50 21.59
C SER A 401 -21.48 17.64 22.56
N GLY A 402 -20.87 17.32 23.71
CA GLY A 402 -20.51 18.28 24.74
C GLY A 402 -19.37 19.23 24.35
N PRO A 403 -19.29 20.43 24.95
CA PRO A 403 -18.23 21.39 24.68
C PRO A 403 -16.85 20.93 25.15
N GLU A 404 -16.76 20.13 26.22
CA GLU A 404 -15.50 19.66 26.79
C GLU A 404 -14.78 18.65 25.88
N PRO A 405 -15.43 17.56 25.39
CA PRO A 405 -14.80 16.67 24.40
C PRO A 405 -14.39 17.40 23.11
N LYS A 406 -15.20 18.38 22.65
CA LYS A 406 -14.87 19.21 21.48
C LYS A 406 -13.68 20.12 21.72
N ALA A 407 -13.46 20.59 22.94
CA ALA A 407 -12.26 21.35 23.29
C ALA A 407 -11.01 20.47 23.29
N ILE A 408 -11.11 19.25 23.84
CA ILE A 408 -10.01 18.27 23.83
C ILE A 408 -9.64 17.87 22.39
N LEU A 409 -10.63 17.60 21.52
CA LEU A 409 -10.37 17.30 20.11
C LEU A 409 -9.68 18.47 19.38
N ARG A 410 -10.09 19.71 19.64
CA ARG A 410 -9.43 20.90 19.08
C ARG A 410 -7.99 21.05 19.55
N GLN A 411 -7.71 20.74 20.83
CA GLN A 411 -6.34 20.76 21.33
C GLN A 411 -5.50 19.65 20.69
N PHE A 412 -6.06 18.45 20.52
CA PHE A 412 -5.40 17.36 19.80
C PHE A 412 -5.05 17.76 18.36
N GLN A 413 -5.98 18.38 17.63
CA GLN A 413 -5.73 18.90 16.29
C GLN A 413 -4.62 19.96 16.27
N ALA A 414 -4.63 20.90 17.21
CA ALA A 414 -3.59 21.92 17.32
C ALA A 414 -2.21 21.33 17.65
N ASP A 415 -2.15 20.31 18.51
CA ASP A 415 -0.90 19.60 18.83
C ASP A 415 -0.36 18.85 17.59
N LEU A 416 -1.25 18.23 16.78
CA LEU A 416 -0.87 17.59 15.52
C LEU A 416 -0.33 18.61 14.49
N ASP A 417 -0.99 19.77 14.34
CA ASP A 417 -0.52 20.85 13.45
C ASP A 417 0.85 21.40 13.88
N ASN A 418 1.15 21.39 15.18
CA ASN A 418 2.47 21.78 15.69
C ASN A 418 3.53 20.74 15.29
N LEU A 419 3.27 19.46 15.55
CA LEU A 419 4.17 18.37 15.17
C LEU A 419 4.43 18.36 13.66
N GLU A 420 3.41 18.59 12.84
CA GLU A 420 3.59 18.65 11.38
C GLU A 420 4.59 19.72 10.96
N ARG A 421 4.50 20.91 11.56
CA ARG A 421 5.45 22.00 11.27
C ARG A 421 6.87 21.68 11.73
N GLU A 422 7.01 20.95 12.83
CA GLU A 422 8.33 20.49 13.32
C GLU A 422 8.95 19.47 12.36
N ILE A 423 8.16 18.47 11.93
CA ILE A 423 8.58 17.47 10.93
C ILE A 423 8.97 18.14 9.61
N GLU A 424 8.18 19.11 9.13
CA GLU A 424 8.49 19.85 7.92
C GLU A 424 9.81 20.62 8.03
N ALA A 425 10.02 21.34 9.13
CA ALA A 425 11.25 22.09 9.37
C ALA A 425 12.49 21.18 9.49
N GLN A 426 12.34 19.99 10.08
CA GLN A 426 13.41 18.99 10.13
C GLN A 426 13.70 18.41 8.75
N ASN A 427 12.67 18.06 7.99
CA ASN A 427 12.79 17.45 6.66
C ASN A 427 13.45 18.37 5.63
N GLU A 428 13.31 19.69 5.75
CA GLU A 428 14.02 20.65 4.90
C GLU A 428 15.56 20.54 4.97
N GLN A 429 16.09 20.00 6.08
CA GLN A 429 17.53 19.84 6.31
C GLN A 429 18.06 18.46 5.89
N LEU A 430 17.17 17.52 5.55
CA LEU A 430 17.52 16.14 5.25
C LEU A 430 17.67 15.91 3.74
N ASP A 431 18.66 15.12 3.35
CA ASP A 431 18.80 14.64 1.96
C ASP A 431 17.65 13.68 1.57
N LEU A 432 17.18 12.91 2.55
CA LEU A 432 16.04 12.00 2.45
C LEU A 432 15.04 12.36 3.55
N PRO A 433 13.97 13.10 3.23
CA PRO A 433 12.94 13.44 4.23
C PRO A 433 12.18 12.18 4.66
N TYR A 434 11.76 12.16 5.91
CA TYR A 434 10.89 11.12 6.46
C TYR A 434 9.49 11.70 6.66
N GLU A 435 8.52 11.24 5.86
CA GLU A 435 7.17 11.83 5.81
C GLU A 435 6.07 10.89 6.33
N TYR A 436 6.37 9.63 6.61
CA TYR A 436 5.36 8.59 6.83
C TYR A 436 4.57 8.75 8.14
N LEU A 437 5.00 9.65 9.04
CA LEU A 437 4.30 10.01 10.28
C LEU A 437 3.82 11.46 10.32
N LYS A 438 3.86 12.19 9.19
CA LYS A 438 3.23 13.52 9.10
C LYS A 438 1.73 13.40 9.40
N PRO A 439 1.18 14.13 10.38
CA PRO A 439 -0.24 14.03 10.76
C PRO A 439 -1.24 14.20 9.62
N SER A 440 -0.96 15.08 8.65
CA SER A 440 -1.77 15.26 7.44
C SER A 440 -1.80 14.04 6.51
N LEU A 441 -0.78 13.18 6.57
CA LEU A 441 -0.71 11.95 5.80
C LEU A 441 -1.24 10.76 6.60
N VAL A 442 -1.06 10.73 7.93
CA VAL A 442 -1.57 9.67 8.82
C VAL A 442 -3.10 9.59 8.74
N GLU A 443 -3.61 8.50 8.19
CA GLU A 443 -5.05 8.34 7.92
C GLU A 443 -5.84 7.96 9.19
N SER A 444 -6.91 8.71 9.45
CA SER A 444 -8.15 8.29 10.10
C SER A 444 -9.20 8.10 8.99
N LYS A 445 -9.68 6.88 8.74
CA LYS A 445 -10.40 6.55 7.49
C LYS A 445 -11.75 7.33 7.33
N LYS A 446 -12.26 7.53 6.08
CA LYS A 446 -13.19 8.62 5.58
C LYS A 446 -14.00 8.60 4.24
N VAL A 447 -15.02 7.77 3.90
CA VAL A 447 -15.95 8.11 2.74
C VAL A 447 -16.81 7.07 1.96
N HIS A 448 -17.83 6.37 2.53
CA HIS A 448 -18.85 5.56 1.78
C HIS A 448 -20.24 6.23 1.76
N GLN A 449 -20.37 7.43 2.34
CA GLN A 449 -21.67 8.07 2.54
C GLN A 449 -22.14 8.91 1.34
N ARG A 450 -21.34 9.13 0.29
CA ARG A 450 -21.74 9.99 -0.85
C ARG A 450 -21.74 9.31 -2.22
N TRP A 451 -21.21 8.10 -2.39
CA TRP A 451 -21.26 7.42 -3.70
C TRP A 451 -22.70 7.11 -4.14
N GLN A 452 -23.63 7.02 -3.18
CA GLN A 452 -25.06 6.88 -3.43
C GLN A 452 -25.73 8.20 -3.81
N HIS A 453 -25.06 9.36 -3.65
CA HIS A 453 -25.63 10.67 -3.95
C HIS A 453 -25.51 10.99 -5.44
N ASP A 454 -26.56 11.61 -5.98
CA ASP A 454 -26.66 11.99 -7.39
C ASP A 454 -25.64 13.08 -7.77
N GLU A 455 -25.37 14.01 -6.84
CA GLU A 455 -24.33 15.03 -6.96
C GLU A 455 -22.95 14.43 -7.27
N LEU A 456 -22.53 13.42 -6.48
CA LEU A 456 -21.22 12.81 -6.63
C LEU A 456 -21.16 11.97 -7.92
N PHE A 457 -22.26 11.28 -8.23
CA PHE A 457 -22.37 10.54 -9.48
C PHE A 457 -22.19 11.45 -10.70
N GLY A 458 -22.80 12.63 -10.74
CA GLY A 458 -22.59 13.56 -11.85
C GLY A 458 -21.21 14.22 -11.83
N TYR A 459 -20.71 14.60 -10.65
CA TYR A 459 -19.37 15.17 -10.47
C TYR A 459 -18.25 14.29 -11.05
N GLN A 460 -18.37 12.96 -10.91
CA GLN A 460 -17.38 12.01 -11.41
C GLN A 460 -17.23 12.00 -12.93
N PHE A 461 -18.25 12.42 -13.70
CA PHE A 461 -18.12 12.56 -15.16
C PHE A 461 -17.32 13.81 -15.58
N LEU A 462 -17.23 14.82 -14.71
CA LEU A 462 -16.47 16.05 -14.97
C LEU A 462 -15.06 15.98 -14.41
N ASN A 463 -14.90 15.38 -13.23
CA ASN A 463 -13.68 15.46 -12.43
C ASN A 463 -13.14 14.07 -12.00
N GLY A 464 -13.77 12.98 -12.44
CA GLY A 464 -13.34 11.62 -12.12
C GLY A 464 -12.31 11.06 -13.12
N ALA A 465 -12.10 9.73 -13.08
CA ALA A 465 -11.09 9.04 -13.88
C ALA A 465 -11.33 9.13 -15.39
N ASN A 466 -12.60 9.27 -15.82
CA ASN A 466 -12.98 9.34 -17.22
C ASN A 466 -13.71 10.65 -17.59
N PRO A 467 -13.02 11.80 -17.59
CA PRO A 467 -13.63 13.08 -17.92
C PRO A 467 -13.94 13.22 -19.43
N MET A 468 -13.45 12.28 -20.25
CA MET A 468 -13.52 12.35 -21.72
C MET A 468 -14.87 11.88 -22.28
N LEU A 469 -15.69 11.22 -21.47
CA LEU A 469 -16.93 10.61 -21.93
C LEU A 469 -18.11 11.60 -21.96
N LEU A 470 -18.12 12.58 -21.04
CA LEU A 470 -19.23 13.51 -20.91
C LEU A 470 -19.26 14.48 -22.10
N ARG A 471 -20.42 14.59 -22.74
CA ARG A 471 -20.65 15.51 -23.85
C ARG A 471 -21.83 16.39 -23.54
N ARG A 472 -21.79 17.63 -24.02
CA ARG A 472 -22.98 18.49 -23.99
C ARG A 472 -23.97 17.99 -25.04
N SER A 473 -25.20 17.70 -24.63
CA SER A 473 -26.24 17.23 -25.55
C SER A 473 -26.70 18.37 -26.46
N THR A 474 -26.79 18.09 -27.76
CA THR A 474 -27.38 19.00 -28.77
C THR A 474 -28.71 18.48 -29.32
N SER A 475 -28.96 17.19 -29.13
CA SER A 475 -30.21 16.47 -29.32
C SER A 475 -30.26 15.36 -28.27
N LEU A 476 -31.43 14.76 -28.02
CA LEU A 476 -31.48 13.54 -27.22
C LEU A 476 -30.84 12.37 -27.99
N PRO A 477 -30.09 11.47 -27.32
CA PRO A 477 -29.51 10.30 -27.96
C PRO A 477 -30.58 9.45 -28.64
N SER A 478 -30.37 9.09 -29.89
CA SER A 478 -31.36 8.35 -30.70
C SER A 478 -31.74 6.98 -30.13
N ARG A 479 -30.87 6.40 -29.29
CA ARG A 479 -31.10 5.13 -28.59
C ARG A 479 -31.78 5.27 -27.24
N LEU A 480 -31.97 6.49 -26.75
CA LEU A 480 -32.79 6.77 -25.56
C LEU A 480 -34.26 6.71 -25.99
N VAL A 481 -34.92 5.61 -25.68
CA VAL A 481 -36.33 5.40 -26.08
C VAL A 481 -37.23 5.77 -24.92
N LEU A 482 -37.87 6.94 -25.02
CA LEU A 482 -38.86 7.42 -24.05
C LEU A 482 -40.23 6.78 -24.37
N PRO A 483 -40.83 6.00 -23.45
CA PRO A 483 -42.19 5.49 -23.63
C PRO A 483 -43.21 6.63 -23.67
N SER A 484 -44.35 6.42 -24.34
CA SER A 484 -45.43 7.40 -24.43
C SER A 484 -46.00 7.82 -23.07
N GLU A 485 -45.76 7.05 -22.01
CA GLU A 485 -46.20 7.37 -20.65
C GLU A 485 -45.28 8.38 -19.93
N MET A 486 -44.12 8.72 -20.50
CA MET A 486 -43.13 9.64 -19.92
C MET A 486 -43.13 11.03 -20.60
N GLU A 487 -44.29 11.53 -21.03
CA GLU A 487 -44.41 12.85 -21.68
C GLU A 487 -43.84 14.01 -20.84
N GLU A 488 -44.00 13.95 -19.51
CA GLU A 488 -43.51 14.99 -18.60
C GLU A 488 -41.97 15.04 -18.55
N LEU A 489 -41.32 13.87 -18.49
CA LEU A 489 -39.85 13.76 -18.57
C LEU A 489 -39.37 14.22 -19.95
N GLN A 490 -40.05 13.83 -21.02
CA GLN A 490 -39.71 14.27 -22.38
C GLN A 490 -39.76 15.80 -22.48
N ALA A 491 -40.84 16.42 -22.02
CA ALA A 491 -40.98 17.88 -22.03
C ALA A 491 -39.90 18.57 -21.17
N GLN A 492 -39.53 17.98 -20.02
CA GLN A 492 -38.46 18.49 -19.17
C GLN A 492 -37.09 18.42 -19.87
N LEU A 493 -36.77 17.29 -20.51
CA LEU A 493 -35.54 17.08 -21.26
C LEU A 493 -35.45 18.05 -22.46
N GLU A 494 -36.53 18.19 -23.24
CA GLU A 494 -36.57 19.15 -24.35
C GLU A 494 -36.38 20.60 -23.89
N LYS A 495 -36.98 20.98 -22.75
CA LYS A 495 -36.80 22.30 -22.14
C LYS A 495 -35.37 22.56 -21.69
N GLU A 496 -34.70 21.60 -21.07
CA GLU A 496 -33.30 21.75 -20.63
C GLU A 496 -32.32 21.69 -21.81
N LEU A 497 -32.68 20.97 -22.89
CA LEU A 497 -31.93 21.00 -24.14
C LEU A 497 -31.90 22.40 -24.76
N GLN A 498 -33.04 23.10 -24.77
CA GLN A 498 -33.14 24.50 -25.23
C GLN A 498 -32.32 25.48 -24.38
N LYS A 499 -32.13 25.19 -23.09
CA LYS A 499 -31.31 25.98 -22.17
C LYS A 499 -29.81 25.66 -22.27
N VAL A 500 -29.42 24.69 -23.08
CA VAL A 500 -28.02 24.28 -23.26
C VAL A 500 -27.40 23.78 -21.95
N SER A 501 -28.23 23.22 -21.06
CA SER A 501 -27.85 22.75 -19.72
C SER A 501 -27.72 21.22 -19.60
N LEU A 502 -28.05 20.48 -20.66
CA LEU A 502 -27.99 19.02 -20.68
C LEU A 502 -26.65 18.46 -21.15
N PHE A 503 -26.25 17.39 -20.49
CA PHE A 503 -25.09 16.57 -20.83
C PHE A 503 -25.50 15.12 -20.98
N GLU A 504 -24.75 14.38 -21.79
CA GLU A 504 -24.90 12.95 -22.01
C GLU A 504 -23.58 12.22 -21.78
N ALA A 505 -23.68 11.02 -21.21
CA ALA A 505 -22.61 10.02 -21.23
C ALA A 505 -23.16 8.79 -21.95
N ASP A 506 -22.58 8.49 -23.11
CA ASP A 506 -23.02 7.43 -24.00
C ASP A 506 -21.94 6.34 -24.12
N PHE A 507 -22.26 5.13 -23.64
CA PHE A 507 -21.37 3.97 -23.61
C PHE A 507 -21.53 3.04 -24.83
N ILE A 508 -22.04 3.53 -25.96
CA ILE A 508 -22.31 2.73 -27.17
C ILE A 508 -21.10 1.94 -27.69
N LEU A 509 -19.87 2.37 -27.36
CA LEU A 509 -18.66 1.63 -27.70
C LEU A 509 -18.59 0.22 -27.08
N LEU A 510 -19.38 -0.04 -26.05
CA LEU A 510 -19.51 -1.36 -25.42
C LEU A 510 -20.58 -2.25 -26.11
N ASP A 511 -21.35 -1.71 -27.06
CA ASP A 511 -22.39 -2.45 -27.75
C ASP A 511 -21.82 -3.57 -28.62
N GLY A 512 -22.47 -4.74 -28.57
CA GLY A 512 -22.03 -5.95 -29.28
C GLY A 512 -20.79 -6.63 -28.69
N ILE A 513 -20.20 -6.14 -27.60
CA ILE A 513 -19.10 -6.83 -26.91
C ILE A 513 -19.66 -7.98 -26.06
N ALA A 514 -19.16 -9.19 -26.29
CA ALA A 514 -19.51 -10.35 -25.47
C ALA A 514 -18.90 -10.23 -24.08
N ALA A 515 -19.70 -10.45 -23.04
CA ALA A 515 -19.19 -10.61 -21.68
C ALA A 515 -18.58 -12.01 -21.49
N ASN A 516 -17.62 -12.13 -20.56
CA ASN A 516 -17.07 -13.42 -20.16
C ASN A 516 -18.16 -14.33 -19.56
N GLU A 517 -17.94 -15.64 -19.54
CA GLU A 517 -18.92 -16.58 -18.98
C GLU A 517 -19.32 -16.19 -17.56
N LYS A 518 -20.64 -16.15 -17.31
CA LYS A 518 -21.27 -15.75 -16.03
C LYS A 518 -21.11 -14.26 -15.66
N GLN A 519 -20.68 -13.40 -16.57
CA GLN A 519 -20.65 -11.94 -16.37
C GLN A 519 -21.68 -11.23 -17.24
N TYR A 520 -21.98 -9.98 -16.91
CA TYR A 520 -22.92 -9.13 -17.65
C TYR A 520 -22.24 -7.79 -17.97
N LEU A 521 -22.43 -7.30 -19.20
CA LEU A 521 -21.96 -6.00 -19.63
C LEU A 521 -23.16 -5.10 -19.94
N ALA A 522 -23.20 -3.92 -19.33
CA ALA A 522 -24.17 -2.89 -19.63
C ALA A 522 -23.64 -1.93 -20.71
N VAL A 523 -24.55 -1.35 -21.49
CA VAL A 523 -24.22 -0.35 -22.51
C VAL A 523 -25.07 0.89 -22.27
N PRO A 524 -24.89 1.56 -21.12
CA PRO A 524 -25.84 2.57 -20.68
C PRO A 524 -25.79 3.83 -21.52
N VAL A 525 -26.88 4.60 -21.48
CA VAL A 525 -26.88 6.03 -21.81
C VAL A 525 -27.45 6.80 -20.62
N VAL A 526 -26.79 7.89 -20.27
CA VAL A 526 -27.16 8.73 -19.12
C VAL A 526 -27.33 10.16 -19.58
N ILE A 527 -28.44 10.79 -19.18
CA ILE A 527 -28.67 12.23 -19.35
C ILE A 527 -28.55 12.91 -17.99
N LEU A 528 -27.79 14.01 -17.94
CA LEU A 528 -27.46 14.74 -16.73
C LEU A 528 -27.65 16.25 -16.87
N LYS A 529 -27.96 16.89 -15.75
CA LYS A 529 -27.86 18.34 -15.54
C LYS A 529 -27.10 18.57 -14.24
N MET A 530 -25.80 18.29 -14.26
CA MET A 530 -24.94 18.11 -13.07
C MET A 530 -25.31 16.93 -12.17
N GLU A 531 -26.58 16.57 -12.09
CA GLU A 531 -27.10 15.35 -11.50
C GLU A 531 -27.77 14.47 -12.58
N PRO A 532 -27.75 13.13 -12.44
CA PRO A 532 -28.42 12.22 -13.35
C PRO A 532 -29.94 12.42 -13.37
N MET A 533 -30.51 12.62 -14.56
CA MET A 533 -31.95 12.78 -14.77
C MET A 533 -32.61 11.49 -15.25
N VAL A 534 -31.93 10.72 -16.10
CA VAL A 534 -32.42 9.43 -16.59
C VAL A 534 -31.24 8.53 -16.96
N ILE A 535 -31.38 7.23 -16.66
CA ILE A 535 -30.43 6.18 -17.05
C ILE A 535 -31.19 5.10 -17.82
N GLN A 536 -30.70 4.76 -19.01
CA GLN A 536 -31.09 3.55 -19.73
C GLN A 536 -29.90 2.59 -19.71
N ILE A 537 -30.05 1.37 -19.17
CA ILE A 537 -28.92 0.45 -18.94
C ILE A 537 -28.49 -0.27 -20.23
N GLN A 538 -29.44 -0.60 -21.10
CA GLN A 538 -29.19 -1.33 -22.35
C GLN A 538 -29.83 -0.62 -23.54
N PRO A 539 -29.26 -0.70 -24.74
CA PRO A 539 -29.90 -0.20 -25.95
C PRO A 539 -31.16 -1.01 -26.29
N PRO A 540 -32.08 -0.43 -27.10
CA PRO A 540 -33.20 -1.17 -27.66
C PRO A 540 -32.72 -2.38 -28.48
N SER A 541 -33.38 -3.51 -28.32
CA SER A 541 -33.08 -4.74 -29.06
C SER A 541 -34.36 -5.38 -29.61
N PRO A 542 -34.26 -6.34 -30.57
CA PRO A 542 -35.44 -7.05 -31.06
C PRO A 542 -36.23 -7.78 -29.96
N SER A 543 -35.57 -8.22 -28.89
CA SER A 543 -36.21 -8.86 -27.73
C SER A 543 -36.72 -7.87 -26.68
N CYS A 544 -36.24 -6.62 -26.71
CA CYS A 544 -36.65 -5.55 -25.80
C CYS A 544 -36.58 -4.18 -26.51
N PRO A 545 -37.60 -3.83 -27.32
CA PRO A 545 -37.58 -2.61 -28.13
C PRO A 545 -37.73 -1.32 -27.29
N THR A 546 -38.25 -1.44 -26.07
CA THR A 546 -38.42 -0.34 -25.12
C THR A 546 -37.74 -0.74 -23.81
N PRO A 547 -36.40 -0.61 -23.71
CA PRO A 547 -35.66 -0.97 -22.50
C PRO A 547 -36.09 -0.09 -21.31
N PRO A 548 -36.03 -0.62 -20.07
CA PRO A 548 -36.40 0.15 -18.89
C PRO A 548 -35.54 1.41 -18.73
N LEU A 549 -36.22 2.49 -18.37
CA LEU A 549 -35.60 3.74 -17.95
C LEU A 549 -35.63 3.81 -16.42
N PHE A 550 -34.54 4.27 -15.84
CA PHE A 550 -34.42 4.49 -14.41
C PHE A 550 -34.36 5.98 -14.13
N LEU A 551 -35.12 6.43 -13.14
CA LEU A 551 -35.28 7.83 -12.73
C LEU A 551 -34.91 8.01 -11.26
N PRO A 552 -34.51 9.23 -10.84
CA PRO A 552 -34.27 9.54 -9.41
C PRO A 552 -35.48 9.28 -8.49
N SER A 553 -36.70 9.27 -9.05
CA SER A 553 -37.94 8.99 -8.34
C SER A 553 -38.24 7.50 -8.14
N ASP A 554 -37.48 6.60 -8.77
CA ASP A 554 -37.65 5.16 -8.63
C ASP A 554 -37.25 4.67 -7.23
N PRO A 555 -37.62 3.42 -6.84
CA PRO A 555 -37.18 2.85 -5.57
C PRO A 555 -35.67 3.01 -5.36
N PRO A 556 -35.20 3.48 -4.18
CA PRO A 556 -33.81 3.89 -3.98
C PRO A 556 -32.76 2.85 -4.39
N LEU A 557 -33.03 1.55 -4.17
CA LEU A 557 -32.13 0.47 -4.56
C LEU A 557 -32.10 0.23 -6.08
N ALA A 558 -33.21 0.42 -6.78
CA ALA A 558 -33.27 0.30 -8.24
C ALA A 558 -32.50 1.45 -8.90
N TRP A 559 -32.69 2.68 -8.40
CA TRP A 559 -31.94 3.85 -8.86
C TRP A 559 -30.44 3.71 -8.59
N LEU A 560 -30.08 3.24 -7.40
CA LEU A 560 -28.68 2.99 -7.04
C LEU A 560 -28.04 1.91 -7.93
N LEU A 561 -28.76 0.82 -8.20
CA LEU A 561 -28.28 -0.25 -9.07
C LEU A 561 -28.05 0.24 -10.51
N ALA A 562 -28.92 1.09 -11.05
CA ALA A 562 -28.73 1.70 -12.36
C ALA A 562 -27.43 2.54 -12.42
N LYS A 563 -27.17 3.34 -11.39
CA LYS A 563 -25.91 4.10 -11.26
C LYS A 563 -24.68 3.18 -11.14
N MET A 564 -24.79 2.05 -10.46
CA MET A 564 -23.71 1.06 -10.37
C MET A 564 -23.37 0.45 -11.74
N TRP A 565 -24.38 0.11 -12.55
CA TRP A 565 -24.18 -0.39 -13.92
C TRP A 565 -23.48 0.63 -14.81
N VAL A 566 -23.82 1.91 -14.68
CA VAL A 566 -23.12 3.00 -15.37
C VAL A 566 -21.65 3.04 -14.94
N ARG A 567 -21.35 3.00 -13.65
CA ARG A 567 -19.97 3.08 -13.14
C ARG A 567 -19.14 1.86 -13.54
N SER A 568 -19.75 0.68 -13.58
CA SER A 568 -19.11 -0.52 -14.11
C SER A 568 -18.72 -0.34 -15.58
N SER A 569 -19.64 0.17 -16.41
CA SER A 569 -19.40 0.43 -17.84
C SER A 569 -18.34 1.51 -18.06
N ASP A 570 -18.32 2.54 -17.21
CA ASP A 570 -17.33 3.61 -17.22
C ASP A 570 -15.92 3.16 -16.89
N SER A 571 -15.78 2.27 -15.91
CA SER A 571 -14.51 1.63 -15.62
C SER A 571 -13.99 0.86 -16.84
N GLN A 572 -14.83 0.04 -17.49
CA GLN A 572 -14.41 -0.77 -18.63
C GLN A 572 -14.00 0.08 -19.84
N LEU A 573 -14.81 1.11 -20.14
CA LEU A 573 -14.53 1.99 -21.26
C LEU A 573 -13.29 2.86 -21.02
N HIS A 574 -13.08 3.32 -19.78
CA HIS A 574 -11.86 4.03 -19.39
C HIS A 574 -10.60 3.20 -19.64
N GLU A 575 -10.54 2.00 -19.06
CA GLU A 575 -9.36 1.14 -19.13
C GLU A 575 -9.01 0.80 -20.58
N LEU A 576 -10.01 0.45 -21.40
CA LEU A 576 -9.77 -0.01 -22.77
C LEU A 576 -9.50 1.14 -23.74
N GLN A 577 -10.39 2.13 -23.80
CA GLN A 577 -10.36 3.15 -24.85
C GLN A 577 -9.43 4.31 -24.49
N TYR A 578 -9.59 4.86 -23.30
CA TYR A 578 -8.94 6.10 -22.93
C TYR A 578 -7.56 5.84 -22.31
N HIS A 579 -7.41 4.82 -21.47
CA HIS A 579 -6.13 4.46 -20.89
C HIS A 579 -5.29 3.62 -21.86
N LEU A 580 -5.65 2.35 -22.10
CA LEU A 580 -4.83 1.44 -22.89
C LEU A 580 -4.66 1.89 -24.35
N LEU A 581 -5.76 2.08 -25.09
CA LEU A 581 -5.67 2.42 -26.51
C LEU A 581 -5.08 3.82 -26.75
N SER A 582 -5.66 4.84 -26.14
CA SER A 582 -5.32 6.24 -26.48
C SER A 582 -3.98 6.70 -25.91
N THR A 583 -3.51 6.14 -24.79
CA THR A 583 -2.22 6.55 -24.21
C THR A 583 -1.08 5.57 -24.49
N HIS A 584 -1.31 4.26 -24.39
CA HIS A 584 -0.26 3.26 -24.53
C HIS A 584 -0.10 2.77 -25.97
N LEU A 585 -1.17 2.23 -26.56
CA LEU A 585 -1.07 1.58 -27.88
C LEU A 585 -0.83 2.60 -28.99
N LEU A 586 -1.50 3.75 -28.97
CA LEU A 586 -1.26 4.82 -29.94
C LEU A 586 0.16 5.39 -29.83
N GLY A 587 0.65 5.58 -28.59
CA GLY A 587 2.01 6.03 -28.32
C GLY A 587 3.07 5.05 -28.82
N GLU A 588 2.82 3.74 -28.68
CA GLU A 588 3.71 2.70 -29.18
C GLU A 588 3.83 2.72 -30.71
N VAL A 589 2.72 2.90 -31.44
CA VAL A 589 2.74 3.04 -32.90
C VAL A 589 3.61 4.21 -33.33
N ILE A 590 3.48 5.36 -32.66
CA ILE A 590 4.29 6.55 -32.92
C ILE A 590 5.77 6.30 -32.61
N ALA A 591 6.06 5.64 -31.49
CA ALA A 591 7.43 5.31 -31.09
C ALA A 591 8.10 4.34 -32.08
N VAL A 592 7.39 3.28 -32.50
CA VAL A 592 7.90 2.31 -33.49
C VAL A 592 8.09 2.97 -34.85
N ALA A 593 7.14 3.79 -35.31
CA ALA A 593 7.29 4.54 -36.56
C ALA A 593 8.50 5.49 -36.51
N THR A 594 8.68 6.19 -35.38
CA THR A 594 9.81 7.08 -35.13
C THR A 594 11.14 6.33 -35.18
N MET A 595 11.27 5.22 -34.42
CA MET A 595 12.49 4.41 -34.38
C MET A 595 12.87 3.78 -35.73
N ARG A 596 11.88 3.47 -36.59
CA ARG A 596 12.13 2.79 -37.87
C ARG A 596 12.32 3.74 -39.06
N CYS A 597 11.63 4.88 -39.05
CA CYS A 597 11.58 5.76 -40.23
C CYS A 597 12.48 6.99 -40.10
N LEU A 598 12.91 7.34 -38.89
CA LEU A 598 13.73 8.52 -38.66
C LEU A 598 15.16 8.10 -38.29
N PRO A 599 16.19 8.69 -38.91
CA PRO A 599 17.58 8.42 -38.54
C PRO A 599 17.85 8.92 -37.12
N GLY A 600 18.76 8.27 -36.37
CA GLY A 600 19.03 8.60 -34.96
C GLY A 600 19.49 10.05 -34.69
N LEU A 601 19.91 10.79 -35.72
CA LEU A 601 20.26 12.21 -35.66
C LEU A 601 19.07 13.16 -35.89
N HIS A 602 17.89 12.63 -36.22
CA HIS A 602 16.70 13.41 -36.53
C HIS A 602 16.28 14.25 -35.30
N PRO A 603 15.91 15.54 -35.46
CA PRO A 603 15.59 16.44 -34.36
C PRO A 603 14.52 15.92 -33.38
N VAL A 604 13.60 15.06 -33.85
CA VAL A 604 12.59 14.41 -33.01
C VAL A 604 13.22 13.50 -31.93
N PHE A 605 14.39 12.90 -32.17
CA PHE A 605 15.16 12.18 -31.14
C PHE A 605 15.91 13.12 -30.19
N LYS A 606 16.19 14.36 -30.60
CA LYS A 606 16.94 15.34 -29.79
C LYS A 606 16.13 15.95 -28.63
N VAL A 607 14.84 15.61 -28.50
CA VAL A 607 14.03 15.95 -27.32
C VAL A 607 14.33 15.01 -26.14
N HIS A 608 15.21 14.01 -26.31
CA HIS A 608 15.75 13.17 -25.24
C HIS A 608 17.11 13.69 -24.75
N PRO A 609 17.26 14.10 -23.47
CA PRO A 609 18.56 14.24 -22.85
C PRO A 609 18.96 12.88 -22.27
N LEU A 610 19.67 12.05 -23.06
CA LEU A 610 20.45 10.93 -22.53
C LEU A 610 21.87 11.01 -23.10
N PRO A 611 22.92 10.82 -22.26
CA PRO A 611 24.29 10.71 -22.75
C PRO A 611 24.49 9.38 -23.48
N SER A 612 24.99 9.46 -24.72
CA SER A 612 25.73 8.43 -25.47
C SER A 612 25.26 6.97 -25.37
N LEU A 613 24.35 6.57 -26.26
CA LEU A 613 24.22 5.18 -26.72
C LEU A 613 25.02 5.01 -28.01
N SER A 614 26.34 4.79 -27.90
CA SER A 614 27.24 4.55 -29.03
C SER A 614 27.42 3.06 -29.38
N HIS A 615 26.58 2.15 -28.88
CA HIS A 615 26.81 0.70 -29.01
C HIS A 615 25.58 -0.13 -29.39
N LEU A 616 24.78 0.33 -30.36
CA LEU A 616 23.86 -0.56 -31.07
C LEU A 616 24.32 -0.76 -32.52
N PRO A 617 24.30 -1.99 -33.06
CA PRO A 617 24.80 -2.27 -34.40
C PRO A 617 23.92 -1.60 -35.47
N HIS A 618 24.57 -0.96 -36.44
CA HIS A 618 23.95 -0.41 -37.65
C HIS A 618 23.21 -1.51 -38.43
N ILE A 619 21.94 -1.30 -38.73
CA ILE A 619 21.17 -2.08 -39.72
C ILE A 619 21.30 -1.36 -41.07
N PRO A 620 21.59 -2.06 -42.19
CA PRO A 620 21.82 -1.41 -43.48
C PRO A 620 20.57 -0.72 -44.04
N GLU A 621 20.78 0.46 -44.63
CA GLU A 621 19.81 1.21 -45.43
C GLU A 621 19.56 0.50 -46.76
N GLU A 622 18.63 -0.44 -46.83
CA GLU A 622 17.99 -0.83 -48.09
C GLU A 622 16.74 -1.68 -47.81
N GLY A 623 15.56 -1.05 -47.88
CA GLY A 623 14.28 -1.73 -47.61
C GLY A 623 13.09 -0.95 -48.16
N ASN A 624 12.59 -1.42 -49.31
CA ASN A 624 11.43 -0.95 -50.07
C ASN A 624 10.26 -0.39 -49.23
N ASN A 625 9.74 0.79 -49.62
CA ASN A 625 8.55 1.43 -49.03
C ASN A 625 7.27 0.55 -49.08
N THR A 626 7.23 -0.46 -49.95
CA THR A 626 6.14 -1.45 -50.06
C THR A 626 6.04 -2.38 -48.85
N THR A 627 7.17 -2.68 -48.20
CA THR A 627 7.26 -3.53 -47.01
C THR A 627 6.67 -2.82 -45.78
N ILE A 628 6.85 -1.51 -45.68
CA ILE A 628 6.33 -0.68 -44.56
C ILE A 628 4.80 -0.63 -44.56
N LEU A 629 4.17 -0.52 -45.73
CA LEU A 629 2.71 -0.53 -45.87
C LEU A 629 2.11 -1.92 -45.60
N GLN A 630 2.80 -2.99 -45.97
CA GLN A 630 2.41 -4.36 -45.62
C GLN A 630 2.59 -4.63 -44.12
N ASP A 631 3.63 -4.10 -43.50
CA ASP A 631 3.87 -4.25 -42.06
C ASP A 631 2.90 -3.43 -41.22
N LEU A 632 2.52 -2.22 -41.64
CA LEU A 632 1.46 -1.44 -40.98
C LEU A 632 0.10 -2.14 -41.08
N LYS A 633 -0.19 -2.79 -42.21
CA LYS A 633 -1.38 -3.65 -42.36
C LYS A 633 -1.29 -4.90 -41.48
N SER A 634 -0.11 -5.52 -41.37
CA SER A 634 0.12 -6.67 -40.49
C SER A 634 0.00 -6.28 -39.01
N ILE A 635 0.50 -5.11 -38.61
CA ILE A 635 0.38 -4.55 -37.27
C ILE A 635 -1.08 -4.20 -36.98
N SER A 636 -1.79 -3.54 -37.89
CA SER A 636 -3.25 -3.29 -37.80
C SER A 636 -4.05 -4.60 -37.70
N HIS A 637 -3.66 -5.64 -38.43
CA HIS A 637 -4.27 -6.97 -38.37
C HIS A 637 -3.91 -7.72 -37.07
N LEU A 638 -2.70 -7.53 -36.53
CA LEU A 638 -2.27 -8.05 -35.23
C LEU A 638 -3.02 -7.32 -34.09
N PHE A 639 -3.26 -6.02 -34.22
CA PHE A 639 -4.07 -5.20 -33.32
C PHE A 639 -5.53 -5.64 -33.36
N GLY A 640 -6.10 -5.87 -34.55
CA GLY A 640 -7.43 -6.45 -34.71
C GLY A 640 -7.54 -7.82 -34.02
N LYS A 641 -6.61 -8.75 -34.28
CA LYS A 641 -6.61 -10.09 -33.66
C LYS A 641 -6.30 -10.08 -32.16
N LYS A 642 -5.46 -9.18 -31.65
CA LYS A 642 -5.17 -9.05 -30.21
C LYS A 642 -6.31 -8.38 -29.46
N LEU A 643 -7.01 -7.40 -30.03
CA LEU A 643 -8.24 -6.86 -29.45
C LEU A 643 -9.32 -7.96 -29.37
N THR A 644 -9.50 -8.74 -30.45
CA THR A 644 -10.45 -9.86 -30.44
C THR A 644 -10.06 -10.96 -29.45
N LYS A 645 -8.77 -11.20 -29.21
CA LYS A 645 -8.31 -12.11 -28.14
C LYS A 645 -8.52 -11.50 -26.75
N LEU A 646 -8.19 -10.24 -26.50
CA LEU A 646 -8.43 -9.59 -25.20
C LEU A 646 -9.92 -9.48 -24.82
N LEU A 647 -10.81 -9.49 -25.82
CA LEU A 647 -12.27 -9.54 -25.64
C LEU A 647 -12.84 -10.98 -25.56
N LEU A 648 -12.03 -12.03 -25.75
CA LEU A 648 -12.46 -13.43 -25.80
C LEU A 648 -11.44 -14.39 -25.13
N ILE A 649 -10.81 -14.00 -24.02
CA ILE A 649 -9.98 -14.95 -23.26
C ILE A 649 -10.81 -15.61 -22.16
N GLU A 650 -11.03 -16.91 -22.38
CA GLU A 650 -11.60 -17.97 -21.54
C GLU A 650 -11.11 -17.98 -20.08
#